data_AF-A0A1W6Z4W8-F1
#
_entry.id   AF-A0A1W6Z4W8-F1
#
_cell.length_a   1.000
_cell.length_b   1.000
_cell.length_c   1.000
_cell.angle_alpha   90.00
_cell.angle_beta   90.00
_cell.angle_gamma   90.00
#
_symmetry.space_group_name_H-M   'P 1'
#
loop_
_entity.id
_entity.type
_entity.pdbx_description
1 polymer ?
#
loop_
_entity_poly.entity_id
_entity_poly.type
_entity_poly.pdbx_seq_one_letter_code
_entity_poly.pdbx_strand_id
1 'polypeptide(L)'
;MPPAPGAFGPAFFQFYEPDSAQRVLAEIESKTSSISYSADRYRSHAEFCQSPDFERYRQEVRESLDFLVLFCSDHGVLDVEAVSRRFDTFFAHRFEEAYFHTQAARIDGPGKRSLDNFCAMVRDDRFPLDKRIAGILDLSHGVVVCAPVSVANLVSAARDLALSIGGLKGLLWKLKEDHARQILRREMAARFGREERYRNNESHDINALWNLIADTMGFKQLDDSGRKMDAAFVAACRDKVVAALTPDRLAGLVAEQCRDRFASELAIYGKPASGECTAEMMEAFSGVIHAVGDALGLDGDTLELHAFVALDDDMPPRYAIRTDASLIARAVLRGMHTEQLLADVPVNRGEWLDDRGDRHALFTYGSEAAWQAQLTGMESDEHGWSPRLTSDLITVSDLLAWSSAPGREREAPPAAALRQAIRCSGVDDLANVPQHWLVDAGSVVLLLDRLGEQQARQFLQSNLSYLLNGFPAEERNGVLDRVIGMGDAALVLARAWCPNPWALLAHGHPDTRLYRWMTQGNVPAIEAAITLLNDREDRWCAWQAPAFKNADGGGSPSGSGPPLWKPAEILDLLVATPTELPPLHAAMAANHADAVDAWGRLLCEPGLVDGLSVRSLVSSLASLSGGGSALGAAMRGNCAAAIKAMQALLTAPAVAARISGDLPGLIEAADTLKYPGLLSALMRGNVAAIEAYTALLADPRITPHVKEALPRLLAAKDAQRAVPGVLGAIERGKVSAIRAYHALLRHPAVVPHIEQALPDLLAARVPHSGTCGLAFSMEYGYAGVIDALHAMLADPIFLPHIAPALPGLVEARRTNGMPGLALALRNGHVAAIKAFHEMLRDPAILPHIAPSLPDLLAARDGAGTPGLALALQALQPAAAAAFYSILADRDLAAFLGDKKAELMLAPGAASAAVPATAAPSGGAANAGHRADAPAPAANGNRNAARGGVRRAAPNPMRWLMRQLGM
;
A
#
# COMPACT_ATOMS: atom_id res chain seq x y z
N MET A 1 -33.02 -28.22 -7.28
CA MET A 1 -32.00 -28.52 -8.31
C MET A 1 -31.00 -29.48 -7.71
N PRO A 2 -30.40 -30.41 -8.47
CA PRO A 2 -29.14 -31.03 -8.05
C PRO A 2 -28.09 -29.92 -7.83
N PRO A 3 -27.09 -30.12 -6.94
CA PRO A 3 -25.99 -29.18 -6.79
C PRO A 3 -25.26 -29.01 -8.14
N ALA A 4 -24.70 -27.83 -8.37
CA ALA A 4 -23.77 -27.65 -9.49
C ALA A 4 -22.52 -28.52 -9.25
N PRO A 5 -21.94 -29.14 -10.29
CA PRO A 5 -20.74 -29.94 -10.14
C PRO A 5 -19.56 -29.08 -9.65
N GLY A 6 -18.80 -29.59 -8.69
CA GLY A 6 -17.74 -28.86 -7.99
C GLY A 6 -18.26 -27.87 -6.95
N ALA A 7 -19.21 -28.28 -6.10
CA ALA A 7 -19.81 -27.41 -5.09
C ALA A 7 -19.52 -27.86 -3.66
N PHE A 8 -19.42 -26.89 -2.74
CA PHE A 8 -19.42 -27.16 -1.30
C PHE A 8 -20.81 -27.60 -0.81
N GLY A 9 -20.82 -28.53 0.15
CA GLY A 9 -22.01 -28.92 0.89
C GLY A 9 -22.48 -27.84 1.88
N PRO A 10 -23.72 -27.95 2.41
CA PRO A 10 -24.30 -26.91 3.27
C PRO A 10 -23.49 -26.57 4.53
N ALA A 11 -22.71 -27.53 5.05
CA ALA A 11 -21.85 -27.33 6.21
C ALA A 11 -20.81 -26.22 6.01
N PHE A 12 -20.27 -26.05 4.79
CA PHE A 12 -19.30 -25.00 4.49
C PHE A 12 -19.87 -23.59 4.64
N PHE A 13 -21.17 -23.41 4.44
CA PHE A 13 -21.86 -22.11 4.56
C PHE A 13 -22.39 -21.83 5.97
N GLN A 14 -22.02 -22.65 6.95
CA GLN A 14 -22.30 -22.41 8.36
C GLN A 14 -21.13 -21.69 9.05
N PHE A 15 -21.40 -21.08 10.20
CA PHE A 15 -20.35 -20.56 11.07
C PHE A 15 -19.58 -21.72 11.70
N TYR A 16 -18.26 -21.69 11.58
CA TYR A 16 -17.37 -22.71 12.15
C TYR A 16 -16.44 -22.07 13.17
N GLU A 17 -16.35 -22.66 14.36
CA GLU A 17 -15.40 -22.29 15.40
C GLU A 17 -14.76 -23.59 15.90
N PRO A 18 -13.42 -23.71 15.90
CA PRO A 18 -12.78 -24.98 16.27
C PRO A 18 -13.09 -25.41 17.71
N ASP A 19 -13.56 -26.65 17.89
CA ASP A 19 -13.75 -27.28 19.20
C ASP A 19 -12.52 -27.13 20.13
N SER A 20 -11.33 -27.19 19.56
CA SER A 20 -10.05 -27.00 20.25
C SER A 20 -9.92 -25.59 20.84
N ALA A 21 -10.23 -24.56 20.05
CA ALA A 21 -10.25 -23.17 20.49
C ALA A 21 -11.38 -22.90 21.50
N GLN A 22 -12.57 -23.47 21.30
CA GLN A 22 -13.67 -23.34 22.26
C GLN A 22 -13.32 -23.94 23.64
N ARG A 23 -12.65 -25.09 23.68
CA ARG A 23 -12.17 -25.69 24.94
C ARG A 23 -11.13 -24.82 25.63
N VAL A 24 -10.16 -24.27 24.89
CA VAL A 24 -9.18 -23.30 25.41
C VAL A 24 -9.92 -22.13 26.07
N LEU A 25 -10.83 -21.48 25.33
CA LEU A 25 -11.56 -20.31 25.82
C LEU A 25 -12.44 -20.61 27.03
N ALA A 26 -13.14 -21.75 27.07
CA ALA A 26 -13.92 -22.17 28.24
C ALA A 26 -13.03 -22.50 29.48
N GLU A 27 -11.86 -23.11 29.27
CA GLU A 27 -10.84 -23.33 30.31
C GLU A 27 -10.29 -22.02 30.87
N ILE A 28 -10.31 -20.92 30.10
CA ILE A 28 -9.87 -19.58 30.50
C ILE A 28 -11.00 -18.83 31.22
N GLU A 29 -12.21 -18.78 30.65
CA GLU A 29 -13.38 -18.12 31.23
C GLU A 29 -13.73 -18.66 32.63
N SER A 30 -13.48 -19.95 32.88
CA SER A 30 -13.63 -20.57 34.20
C SER A 30 -12.53 -20.18 35.22
N LYS A 31 -11.41 -19.59 34.78
CA LYS A 31 -10.24 -19.25 35.61
C LYS A 31 -10.02 -17.74 35.81
N THR A 32 -10.47 -16.88 34.89
CA THR A 32 -10.19 -15.43 34.94
C THR A 32 -11.42 -14.57 35.11
N SER A 33 -11.50 -13.81 36.21
CA SER A 33 -12.52 -12.77 36.43
C SER A 33 -12.16 -11.44 35.74
N SER A 34 -11.97 -11.48 34.42
CA SER A 34 -11.65 -10.30 33.61
C SER A 34 -12.78 -9.26 33.64
N ILE A 35 -12.41 -7.98 33.70
CA ILE A 35 -13.37 -6.87 33.66
C ILE A 35 -13.54 -6.41 32.22
N SER A 36 -14.78 -6.40 31.74
CA SER A 36 -15.19 -5.75 30.48
C SER A 36 -16.57 -5.09 30.65
N TYR A 37 -16.87 -4.12 29.80
CA TYR A 37 -18.17 -3.45 29.79
C TYR A 37 -19.28 -4.36 29.23
N SER A 38 -20.41 -4.37 29.94
CA SER A 38 -21.71 -4.86 29.46
C SER A 38 -22.83 -3.99 30.03
N ALA A 39 -23.89 -3.80 29.24
CA ALA A 39 -25.06 -3.03 29.67
C ALA A 39 -25.78 -3.71 30.85
N ASP A 40 -25.80 -5.05 30.88
CA ASP A 40 -26.47 -5.81 31.94
C ASP A 40 -25.81 -5.64 33.32
N ARG A 41 -24.47 -5.47 33.36
CA ARG A 41 -23.71 -5.31 34.61
C ARG A 41 -23.65 -3.86 35.09
N TYR A 42 -23.55 -2.89 34.19
CA TYR A 42 -23.29 -1.48 34.55
C TYR A 42 -24.37 -0.48 34.12
N ARG A 43 -25.45 -0.92 33.45
CA ARG A 43 -26.55 -0.11 32.86
C ARG A 43 -26.13 0.85 31.74
N SER A 44 -25.06 1.61 31.93
CA SER A 44 -24.51 2.55 30.95
C SER A 44 -22.98 2.55 30.95
N HIS A 45 -22.39 2.95 29.83
CA HIS A 45 -20.94 3.07 29.70
C HIS A 45 -20.34 4.17 30.59
N ALA A 46 -21.11 5.22 30.86
CA ALA A 46 -20.73 6.28 31.80
C ALA A 46 -20.66 5.78 33.24
N GLU A 47 -21.63 4.95 33.67
CA GLU A 47 -21.61 4.28 34.98
C GLU A 47 -20.43 3.31 35.11
N PHE A 48 -20.09 2.59 34.04
CA PHE A 48 -18.87 1.76 34.01
C PHE A 48 -17.60 2.61 34.21
N CYS A 49 -17.43 3.68 33.44
CA CYS A 49 -16.27 4.58 33.57
C CYS A 49 -16.14 5.25 34.95
N GLN A 50 -17.24 5.38 35.70
CA GLN A 50 -17.27 5.95 37.05
C GLN A 50 -17.17 4.88 38.16
N SER A 51 -17.19 3.60 37.79
CA SER A 51 -17.15 2.49 38.75
C SER A 51 -15.73 2.21 39.28
N PRO A 52 -15.57 1.64 40.48
CA PRO A 52 -14.28 1.19 40.99
C PRO A 52 -13.60 0.13 40.10
N ASP A 53 -14.38 -0.58 39.29
CA ASP A 53 -13.91 -1.59 38.34
C ASP A 53 -13.14 -0.97 37.16
N PHE A 54 -13.30 0.34 36.87
CA PHE A 54 -12.70 0.99 35.70
C PHE A 54 -11.17 1.14 35.77
N GLU A 55 -10.61 1.52 36.93
CA GLU A 55 -9.14 1.61 37.08
C GLU A 55 -8.49 0.22 37.03
N ARG A 56 -9.16 -0.80 37.58
CA ARG A 56 -8.71 -2.19 37.42
C ARG A 56 -8.79 -2.65 35.97
N TYR A 57 -9.86 -2.32 35.25
CA TYR A 57 -9.97 -2.56 33.80
C TYR A 57 -8.83 -1.89 33.02
N ARG A 58 -8.50 -0.63 33.32
CA ARG A 58 -7.39 0.11 32.70
C ARG A 58 -6.04 -0.61 32.94
N GLN A 59 -5.81 -1.09 34.15
CA GLN A 59 -4.63 -1.89 34.48
C GLN A 59 -4.61 -3.22 33.70
N GLU A 60 -5.71 -3.98 33.67
CA GLU A 60 -5.82 -5.25 32.93
C GLU A 60 -5.56 -5.07 31.42
N VAL A 61 -5.97 -3.95 30.82
CA VAL A 61 -5.62 -3.64 29.41
C VAL A 61 -4.13 -3.37 29.25
N ARG A 62 -3.52 -2.59 30.15
CA ARG A 62 -2.08 -2.30 30.10
C ARG A 62 -1.25 -3.58 30.23
N GLU A 63 -1.54 -4.40 31.23
CA GLU A 63 -0.87 -5.69 31.46
C GLU A 63 -1.03 -6.65 30.26
N SER A 64 -2.18 -6.62 29.59
CA SER A 64 -2.41 -7.41 28.38
C SER A 64 -1.55 -6.96 27.20
N LEU A 65 -1.43 -5.65 26.95
CA LEU A 65 -0.60 -5.10 25.88
C LEU A 65 0.90 -5.32 26.17
N ASP A 66 1.33 -5.04 27.40
CA ASP A 66 2.72 -5.22 27.83
C ASP A 66 3.15 -6.70 27.76
N PHE A 67 2.24 -7.63 28.05
CA PHE A 67 2.44 -9.07 27.84
C PHE A 67 2.72 -9.42 26.37
N LEU A 68 2.00 -8.84 25.40
CA LEU A 68 2.24 -9.11 23.98
C LEU A 68 3.59 -8.56 23.51
N VAL A 69 4.01 -7.38 24.03
CA VAL A 69 5.34 -6.80 23.77
C VAL A 69 6.44 -7.70 24.35
N LEU A 70 6.27 -8.17 25.59
CA LEU A 70 7.22 -9.07 26.25
C LEU A 70 7.33 -10.41 25.51
N PHE A 71 6.20 -10.99 25.09
CA PHE A 71 6.19 -12.23 24.31
C PHE A 71 7.00 -12.12 23.01
N CYS A 72 6.88 -11.00 22.28
CA CYS A 72 7.69 -10.73 21.10
C CYS A 72 9.19 -10.55 21.42
N SER A 73 9.51 -9.91 22.56
CA SER A 73 10.90 -9.78 23.03
C SER A 73 11.53 -11.12 23.38
N ASP A 74 10.81 -11.98 24.11
CA ASP A 74 11.31 -13.28 24.57
C ASP A 74 11.54 -14.27 23.41
N HIS A 75 10.81 -14.11 22.30
CA HIS A 75 10.94 -14.93 21.08
C HIS A 75 11.77 -14.28 19.97
N GLY A 76 12.51 -13.19 20.26
CA GLY A 76 13.50 -12.63 19.34
C GLY A 76 12.93 -11.95 18.08
N VAL A 77 11.70 -11.45 18.14
CA VAL A 77 11.05 -10.74 17.03
C VAL A 77 11.82 -9.44 16.70
N LEU A 78 11.96 -9.12 15.41
CA LEU A 78 12.55 -7.84 14.99
C LEU A 78 11.56 -6.67 15.18
N ASP A 79 12.08 -5.47 15.43
CA ASP A 79 11.28 -4.24 15.61
C ASP A 79 10.23 -4.25 16.76
N VAL A 80 10.51 -4.92 17.89
CA VAL A 80 9.67 -4.87 19.12
C VAL A 80 9.37 -3.43 19.58
N GLU A 81 10.30 -2.49 19.39
CA GLU A 81 10.09 -1.07 19.71
C GLU A 81 9.00 -0.41 18.82
N ALA A 82 8.82 -0.88 17.58
CA ALA A 82 7.70 -0.44 16.74
C ALA A 82 6.36 -1.04 17.21
N VAL A 83 6.36 -2.30 17.66
CA VAL A 83 5.18 -2.97 18.24
C VAL A 83 4.73 -2.26 19.52
N SER A 84 5.66 -2.01 20.46
CA SER A 84 5.38 -1.27 21.71
C SER A 84 4.75 0.09 21.43
N ARG A 85 5.38 0.92 20.58
CA ARG A 85 4.88 2.27 20.25
C ARG A 85 3.45 2.27 19.68
N ARG A 86 3.06 1.23 18.94
CA ARG A 86 1.69 1.10 18.41
C ARG A 86 0.68 0.74 19.50
N PHE A 87 1.02 -0.20 20.39
CA PHE A 87 0.17 -0.53 21.54
C PHE A 87 0.08 0.63 22.55
N ASP A 88 1.16 1.37 22.77
CA ASP A 88 1.16 2.60 23.58
C ASP A 88 0.25 3.68 22.97
N THR A 89 0.29 3.84 21.64
CA THR A 89 -0.61 4.75 20.91
C THR A 89 -2.08 4.34 21.09
N PHE A 90 -2.41 3.06 20.93
CA PHE A 90 -3.77 2.54 21.15
C PHE A 90 -4.25 2.76 22.59
N PHE A 91 -3.38 2.54 23.58
CA PHE A 91 -3.70 2.80 24.99
C PHE A 91 -3.92 4.29 25.27
N ALA A 92 -3.04 5.17 24.76
CA ALA A 92 -3.17 6.62 24.91
C ALA A 92 -4.47 7.13 24.27
N HIS A 93 -4.76 6.73 23.03
CA HIS A 93 -6.01 7.03 22.33
C HIS A 93 -7.28 6.60 23.10
N ARG A 94 -7.19 5.57 23.96
CA ARG A 94 -8.30 5.13 24.83
C ARG A 94 -8.35 5.88 26.15
N PHE A 95 -7.25 5.98 26.89
CA PHE A 95 -7.27 6.34 28.31
C PHE A 95 -6.74 7.75 28.63
N GLU A 96 -6.01 8.37 27.70
CA GLU A 96 -5.26 9.62 27.95
C GLU A 96 -5.68 10.73 26.99
N GLU A 97 -6.18 10.36 25.81
CA GLU A 97 -6.68 11.27 24.78
C GLU A 97 -8.18 11.13 24.56
N ALA A 98 -8.82 12.19 24.04
CA ALA A 98 -10.24 12.16 23.67
C ALA A 98 -10.52 11.42 22.34
N TYR A 99 -9.61 10.58 21.85
CA TYR A 99 -9.65 10.03 20.49
C TYR A 99 -10.80 9.01 20.30
N PHE A 100 -11.00 8.10 21.26
CA PHE A 100 -12.05 7.06 21.18
C PHE A 100 -13.38 7.38 21.90
N HIS A 101 -13.55 8.58 22.47
CA HIS A 101 -14.60 8.86 23.45
C HIS A 101 -16.05 8.56 22.98
N THR A 102 -16.39 8.78 21.70
CA THR A 102 -17.74 8.53 21.16
C THR A 102 -18.09 7.05 20.97
N GLN A 103 -17.10 6.16 21.02
CA GLN A 103 -17.23 4.73 20.72
C GLN A 103 -16.54 3.85 21.79
N ALA A 104 -16.10 4.43 22.91
CA ALA A 104 -15.32 3.76 23.95
C ALA A 104 -16.01 2.50 24.51
N ALA A 105 -17.35 2.49 24.57
CA ALA A 105 -18.14 1.31 24.95
C ALA A 105 -17.85 0.05 24.11
N ARG A 106 -17.52 0.20 22.82
CA ARG A 106 -17.16 -0.93 21.94
C ARG A 106 -15.77 -1.49 22.24
N ILE A 107 -14.82 -0.62 22.60
CA ILE A 107 -13.48 -1.02 23.03
C ILE A 107 -13.57 -1.73 24.38
N ASP A 108 -14.28 -1.14 25.35
CA ASP A 108 -14.33 -1.64 26.72
C ASP A 108 -15.11 -2.95 26.87
N GLY A 109 -16.06 -3.22 25.97
CA GLY A 109 -16.85 -4.45 25.96
C GLY A 109 -16.29 -5.48 24.98
N PRO A 110 -16.81 -5.55 23.73
CA PRO A 110 -16.35 -6.49 22.71
C PRO A 110 -14.83 -6.46 22.44
N GLY A 111 -14.22 -5.28 22.40
CA GLY A 111 -12.78 -5.12 22.18
C GLY A 111 -11.94 -5.79 23.26
N LYS A 112 -12.23 -5.50 24.54
CA LYS A 112 -11.56 -6.09 25.71
C LYS A 112 -11.69 -7.61 25.72
N ARG A 113 -12.89 -8.16 25.53
CA ARG A 113 -13.08 -9.62 25.48
C ARG A 113 -12.28 -10.27 24.34
N SER A 114 -12.18 -9.60 23.19
CA SER A 114 -11.36 -10.09 22.07
C SER A 114 -9.87 -10.02 22.38
N LEU A 115 -9.40 -8.95 23.03
CA LEU A 115 -8.02 -8.82 23.52
C LEU A 115 -7.68 -9.91 24.55
N ASP A 116 -8.57 -10.17 25.51
CA ASP A 116 -8.39 -11.18 26.55
C ASP A 116 -8.28 -12.58 25.94
N ASN A 117 -9.21 -12.94 25.05
CA ASN A 117 -9.21 -14.20 24.32
C ASN A 117 -7.92 -14.36 23.50
N PHE A 118 -7.52 -13.31 22.76
CA PHE A 118 -6.28 -13.31 21.99
C PHE A 118 -5.04 -13.51 22.88
N CYS A 119 -4.89 -12.73 23.96
CA CYS A 119 -3.77 -12.86 24.88
C CYS A 119 -3.71 -14.25 25.54
N ALA A 120 -4.87 -14.85 25.81
CA ALA A 120 -4.92 -16.16 26.43
C ALA A 120 -4.61 -17.31 25.43
N MET A 121 -4.99 -17.18 24.16
CA MET A 121 -4.52 -18.07 23.09
C MET A 121 -3.01 -17.91 22.82
N VAL A 122 -2.44 -16.70 22.92
CA VAL A 122 -0.99 -16.47 22.84
C VAL A 122 -0.23 -17.17 23.98
N ARG A 123 -0.83 -17.28 25.18
CA ARG A 123 -0.25 -18.01 26.33
C ARG A 123 -0.32 -19.53 26.21
N ASP A 124 -1.09 -20.08 25.27
CA ASP A 124 -1.34 -21.50 25.17
C ASP A 124 -0.48 -22.13 24.07
N ASP A 125 0.38 -23.07 24.44
CA ASP A 125 1.31 -23.71 23.53
C ASP A 125 0.68 -24.69 22.52
N ARG A 126 -0.65 -24.92 22.62
CA ARG A 126 -1.43 -25.57 21.55
C ARG A 126 -1.48 -24.71 20.28
N PHE A 127 -1.25 -23.40 20.36
CA PHE A 127 -1.18 -22.51 19.20
C PHE A 127 0.25 -22.44 18.66
N PRO A 128 0.47 -22.64 17.35
CA PRO A 128 1.81 -22.58 16.76
C PRO A 128 2.49 -21.22 17.00
N LEU A 129 3.78 -21.24 17.33
CA LEU A 129 4.53 -20.04 17.72
C LEU A 129 4.59 -19.00 16.60
N ASP A 130 4.73 -19.42 15.34
CA ASP A 130 4.72 -18.54 14.17
C ASP A 130 3.38 -17.80 14.04
N LYS A 131 2.25 -18.49 14.27
CA LYS A 131 0.90 -17.89 14.25
C LYS A 131 0.67 -16.93 15.40
N ARG A 132 1.18 -17.26 16.60
CA ARG A 132 1.13 -16.36 17.77
C ARG A 132 1.91 -15.06 17.50
N ILE A 133 3.13 -15.15 16.99
CA ILE A 133 3.96 -13.99 16.63
C ILE A 133 3.30 -13.16 15.52
N ALA A 134 2.90 -13.80 14.42
CA ALA A 134 2.25 -13.12 13.29
C ALA A 134 0.98 -12.37 13.72
N GLY A 135 0.12 -13.01 14.52
CA GLY A 135 -1.09 -12.39 15.05
C GLY A 135 -0.82 -11.15 15.91
N ILE A 136 0.28 -11.12 16.69
CA ILE A 136 0.66 -9.94 17.48
C ILE A 136 1.12 -8.80 16.58
N LEU A 137 1.91 -9.11 15.55
CA LEU A 137 2.38 -8.12 14.58
C LEU A 137 1.20 -7.50 13.83
N ASP A 138 0.33 -8.32 13.24
CA ASP A 138 -0.87 -7.88 12.52
C ASP A 138 -1.80 -7.06 13.42
N LEU A 139 -2.03 -7.51 14.66
CA LEU A 139 -2.81 -6.76 15.64
C LEU A 139 -2.17 -5.40 15.95
N SER A 140 -0.85 -5.32 16.14
CA SER A 140 -0.15 -4.05 16.41
C SER A 140 -0.34 -3.04 15.27
N HIS A 141 -0.38 -3.50 14.02
CA HIS A 141 -0.68 -2.67 12.86
C HIS A 141 -2.15 -2.25 12.82
N GLY A 142 -3.06 -3.14 13.24
CA GLY A 142 -4.50 -2.94 13.18
C GLY A 142 -5.11 -2.04 14.27
N VAL A 143 -4.48 -1.82 15.42
CA VAL A 143 -5.13 -1.11 16.55
C VAL A 143 -4.94 0.41 16.60
N VAL A 144 -4.04 0.98 15.78
CA VAL A 144 -3.72 2.44 15.76
C VAL A 144 -4.68 3.29 14.91
N VAL A 145 -5.86 2.77 14.59
CA VAL A 145 -6.89 3.39 13.73
C VAL A 145 -8.10 3.86 14.58
N CYS A 146 -9.23 4.21 13.95
CA CYS A 146 -10.44 4.61 14.67
C CYS A 146 -11.08 3.46 15.47
N ALA A 147 -11.84 3.79 16.53
CA ALA A 147 -12.31 2.82 17.53
C ALA A 147 -12.99 1.57 16.96
N PRO A 148 -13.98 1.65 16.04
CA PRO A 148 -14.67 0.44 15.57
C PRO A 148 -13.78 -0.45 14.70
N VAL A 149 -12.85 0.14 13.94
CA VAL A 149 -11.88 -0.63 13.14
C VAL A 149 -10.83 -1.29 14.05
N SER A 150 -10.38 -0.62 15.10
CA SER A 150 -9.51 -1.25 16.12
C SER A 150 -10.20 -2.44 16.81
N VAL A 151 -11.51 -2.34 17.08
CA VAL A 151 -12.31 -3.47 17.61
C VAL A 151 -12.48 -4.58 16.57
N ALA A 152 -12.75 -4.26 15.30
CA ALA A 152 -12.83 -5.25 14.23
C ALA A 152 -11.51 -6.00 14.01
N ASN A 153 -10.37 -5.31 14.18
CA ASN A 153 -9.03 -5.90 14.10
C ASN A 153 -8.70 -6.77 15.33
N LEU A 154 -9.11 -6.37 16.54
CA LEU A 154 -9.06 -7.22 17.74
C LEU A 154 -9.88 -8.51 17.59
N VAL A 155 -11.11 -8.39 17.07
CA VAL A 155 -11.98 -9.54 16.77
C VAL A 155 -11.36 -10.44 15.70
N SER A 156 -10.77 -9.86 14.64
CA SER A 156 -10.14 -10.62 13.55
C SER A 156 -8.87 -11.33 14.02
N ALA A 157 -7.96 -10.67 14.75
CA ALA A 157 -6.75 -11.30 15.27
C ALA A 157 -7.06 -12.49 16.20
N ALA A 158 -8.07 -12.35 17.08
CA ALA A 158 -8.57 -13.46 17.89
C ALA A 158 -9.16 -14.59 17.02
N ARG A 159 -9.94 -14.24 15.99
CA ARG A 159 -10.56 -15.19 15.05
C ARG A 159 -9.53 -15.97 14.24
N ASP A 160 -8.53 -15.30 13.68
CA ASP A 160 -7.48 -15.90 12.85
C ASP A 160 -6.58 -16.83 13.67
N LEU A 161 -6.23 -16.44 14.89
CA LEU A 161 -5.49 -17.30 15.81
C LEU A 161 -6.33 -18.52 16.22
N ALA A 162 -7.62 -18.35 16.55
CA ALA A 162 -8.53 -19.46 16.84
C ALA A 162 -8.65 -20.45 15.67
N LEU A 163 -8.77 -19.96 14.42
CA LEU A 163 -8.83 -20.79 13.22
C LEU A 163 -7.53 -21.56 12.94
N SER A 164 -6.37 -21.05 13.39
CA SER A 164 -5.06 -21.68 13.12
C SER A 164 -4.89 -23.09 13.70
N ILE A 165 -5.69 -23.45 14.72
CA ILE A 165 -5.71 -24.80 15.32
C ILE A 165 -6.96 -25.62 14.92
N GLY A 166 -7.70 -25.16 13.90
CA GLY A 166 -8.90 -25.82 13.36
C GLY A 166 -8.64 -26.84 12.25
N GLY A 167 -7.37 -27.20 12.02
CA GLY A 167 -6.96 -28.09 10.95
C GLY A 167 -7.31 -27.56 9.54
N LEU A 168 -7.52 -28.48 8.59
CA LEU A 168 -7.99 -28.15 7.23
C LEU A 168 -9.27 -27.30 7.25
N LYS A 169 -10.25 -27.60 8.12
CA LYS A 169 -11.47 -26.78 8.29
C LYS A 169 -11.13 -25.35 8.73
N GLY A 170 -10.19 -25.19 9.66
CA GLY A 170 -9.68 -23.89 10.11
C GLY A 170 -9.08 -23.06 8.97
N LEU A 171 -8.17 -23.68 8.20
CA LEU A 171 -7.53 -23.07 7.03
C LEU A 171 -8.57 -22.64 5.98
N LEU A 172 -9.54 -23.51 5.66
CA LEU A 172 -10.55 -23.22 4.64
C LEU A 172 -11.52 -22.12 5.05
N TRP A 173 -11.94 -22.05 6.32
CA TRP A 173 -12.75 -20.92 6.79
C TRP A 173 -11.95 -19.62 6.82
N LYS A 174 -10.65 -19.65 7.14
CA LYS A 174 -9.80 -18.46 7.02
C LYS A 174 -9.72 -17.97 5.57
N LEU A 175 -9.36 -18.85 4.62
CA LEU A 175 -9.27 -18.50 3.19
C LEU A 175 -10.61 -17.97 2.65
N LYS A 176 -11.73 -18.56 3.07
CA LYS A 176 -13.09 -18.13 2.74
C LYS A 176 -13.40 -16.72 3.26
N GLU A 177 -13.08 -16.44 4.53
CA GLU A 177 -13.27 -15.13 5.15
C GLU A 177 -12.37 -14.06 4.48
N ASP A 178 -11.10 -14.37 4.22
CA ASP A 178 -10.13 -13.50 3.55
C ASP A 178 -10.51 -13.18 2.10
N HIS A 179 -10.88 -14.18 1.30
CA HIS A 179 -11.28 -13.98 -0.11
C HIS A 179 -12.58 -13.18 -0.21
N ALA A 180 -13.55 -13.45 0.65
CA ALA A 180 -14.76 -12.63 0.72
C ALA A 180 -14.42 -11.18 1.06
N ARG A 181 -13.61 -10.91 2.09
CA ARG A 181 -13.15 -9.54 2.41
C ARG A 181 -12.46 -8.85 1.24
N GLN A 182 -11.59 -9.55 0.51
CA GLN A 182 -10.88 -8.99 -0.65
C GLN A 182 -11.82 -8.64 -1.81
N ILE A 183 -12.79 -9.50 -2.11
CA ILE A 183 -13.81 -9.26 -3.15
C ILE A 183 -14.70 -8.09 -2.73
N LEU A 184 -15.23 -8.09 -1.50
CA LEU A 184 -16.07 -7.00 -1.00
C LEU A 184 -15.33 -5.66 -1.04
N ARG A 185 -14.05 -5.60 -0.62
CA ARG A 185 -13.21 -4.39 -0.74
C ARG A 185 -13.09 -3.92 -2.19
N ARG A 186 -12.85 -4.83 -3.14
CA ARG A 186 -12.70 -4.51 -4.56
C ARG A 186 -14.00 -3.93 -5.15
N GLU A 187 -15.13 -4.56 -4.88
CA GLU A 187 -16.45 -4.11 -5.37
C GLU A 187 -16.89 -2.79 -4.72
N MET A 188 -16.61 -2.62 -3.44
CA MET A 188 -16.86 -1.39 -2.70
C MET A 188 -16.02 -0.21 -3.21
N ALA A 189 -14.72 -0.43 -3.44
CA ALA A 189 -13.86 0.57 -4.07
C ALA A 189 -14.36 0.90 -5.49
N ALA A 190 -14.67 -0.09 -6.32
CA ALA A 190 -15.16 0.12 -7.69
C ALA A 190 -16.47 0.93 -7.77
N ARG A 191 -17.36 0.81 -6.78
CA ARG A 191 -18.65 1.53 -6.73
C ARG A 191 -18.57 2.88 -6.00
N PHE A 192 -17.78 2.99 -4.94
CA PHE A 192 -17.84 4.12 -4.00
C PHE A 192 -16.50 4.83 -3.73
N GLY A 193 -15.36 4.37 -4.22
CA GLY A 193 -14.03 4.94 -3.90
C GLY A 193 -13.84 6.42 -4.28
N ARG A 194 -14.61 6.89 -5.27
CA ARG A 194 -14.73 8.30 -5.68
C ARG A 194 -15.32 9.20 -4.60
N GLU A 195 -16.08 8.65 -3.66
CA GLU A 195 -16.62 9.40 -2.56
C GLU A 195 -15.54 9.65 -1.50
N GLU A 196 -15.26 10.91 -1.19
CA GLU A 196 -14.39 11.30 -0.07
C GLU A 196 -14.86 10.68 1.26
N ARG A 197 -16.18 10.50 1.41
CA ARG A 197 -16.76 9.73 2.52
C ARG A 197 -16.27 8.29 2.56
N TYR A 198 -16.17 7.58 1.42
CA TYR A 198 -15.68 6.20 1.40
C TYR A 198 -14.21 6.13 1.80
N ARG A 199 -13.35 7.02 1.29
CA ARG A 199 -11.92 7.00 1.65
C ARG A 199 -11.65 7.13 3.14
N ASN A 200 -12.51 7.86 3.86
CA ASN A 200 -12.44 8.00 5.32
C ASN A 200 -13.25 6.94 6.10
N ASN A 201 -14.08 6.12 5.43
CA ASN A 201 -14.98 5.14 6.04
C ASN A 201 -14.96 3.76 5.36
N GLU A 202 -13.93 3.44 4.58
CA GLU A 202 -13.86 2.24 3.72
C GLU A 202 -14.12 0.98 4.53
N SER A 203 -13.47 0.87 5.69
CA SER A 203 -13.64 -0.28 6.59
C SER A 203 -15.07 -0.39 7.13
N HIS A 204 -15.74 0.72 7.43
CA HIS A 204 -17.15 0.71 7.89
C HIS A 204 -18.10 0.26 6.79
N ASP A 205 -17.92 0.76 5.57
CA ASP A 205 -18.80 0.40 4.46
C ASP A 205 -18.55 -1.07 4.02
N ILE A 206 -17.30 -1.57 4.07
CA ILE A 206 -17.01 -3.01 3.88
C ILE A 206 -17.65 -3.87 4.99
N ASN A 207 -17.53 -3.48 6.27
CA ASN A 207 -18.14 -4.20 7.39
C ASN A 207 -19.68 -4.26 7.28
N ALA A 208 -20.31 -3.19 6.77
CA ALA A 208 -21.74 -3.18 6.50
C ALA A 208 -22.12 -4.17 5.38
N LEU A 209 -21.36 -4.24 4.29
CA LEU A 209 -21.61 -5.21 3.21
C LEU A 209 -21.35 -6.65 3.68
N TRP A 210 -20.32 -6.87 4.49
CA TRP A 210 -20.03 -8.15 5.15
C TRP A 210 -21.22 -8.64 5.97
N ASN A 211 -21.76 -7.79 6.84
CA ASN A 211 -22.93 -8.10 7.66
C ASN A 211 -24.18 -8.44 6.81
N LEU A 212 -24.38 -7.76 5.67
CA LEU A 212 -25.50 -7.99 4.78
C LEU A 212 -25.45 -9.34 4.03
N ILE A 213 -24.28 -9.98 3.94
CA ILE A 213 -24.13 -11.33 3.35
C ILE A 213 -23.79 -12.41 4.38
N ALA A 214 -23.56 -12.03 5.64
CA ALA A 214 -23.02 -12.90 6.69
C ALA A 214 -23.85 -14.16 6.89
N ASP A 215 -25.18 -14.01 6.97
CA ASP A 215 -26.12 -15.12 7.21
C ASP A 215 -26.09 -16.14 6.06
N THR A 216 -25.94 -15.69 4.80
CA THR A 216 -25.84 -16.58 3.63
C THR A 216 -24.49 -17.26 3.47
N MET A 217 -23.45 -16.68 4.09
CA MET A 217 -22.07 -17.16 3.97
C MET A 217 -21.55 -17.84 5.25
N GLY A 218 -22.31 -17.84 6.34
CA GLY A 218 -21.87 -18.36 7.64
C GLY A 218 -20.76 -17.51 8.29
N PHE A 219 -20.75 -16.20 8.06
CA PHE A 219 -19.79 -15.30 8.68
C PHE A 219 -20.27 -14.78 10.04
N LYS A 220 -19.33 -14.44 10.92
CA LYS A 220 -19.65 -13.71 12.14
C LYS A 220 -19.99 -12.26 11.80
N GLN A 221 -21.17 -11.80 12.21
CA GLN A 221 -21.55 -10.39 12.09
C GLN A 221 -20.65 -9.52 13.00
N LEU A 222 -20.30 -8.34 12.51
CA LEU A 222 -19.47 -7.34 13.20
C LEU A 222 -20.37 -6.22 13.76
N ASP A 223 -20.07 -5.72 14.96
CA ASP A 223 -20.78 -4.56 15.54
C ASP A 223 -20.34 -3.25 14.86
N ASP A 224 -20.79 -3.06 13.63
CA ASP A 224 -20.53 -1.87 12.82
C ASP A 224 -21.77 -1.48 12.00
N SER A 225 -22.02 -0.18 11.90
CA SER A 225 -23.20 0.41 11.28
C SER A 225 -22.79 1.37 10.16
N GLY A 226 -22.18 0.82 9.11
CA GLY A 226 -21.80 1.56 7.91
C GLY A 226 -22.98 1.95 7.02
N ARG A 227 -22.68 2.26 5.75
CA ARG A 227 -23.67 2.67 4.74
C ARG A 227 -24.79 1.64 4.51
N LYS A 228 -26.02 2.13 4.34
CA LYS A 228 -27.14 1.34 3.77
C LYS A 228 -26.91 1.13 2.27
N MET A 229 -26.94 -0.11 1.81
CA MET A 229 -26.69 -0.49 0.42
C MET A 229 -27.96 -0.99 -0.28
N ASP A 230 -27.98 -0.91 -1.61
CA ASP A 230 -29.09 -1.43 -2.40
C ASP A 230 -29.01 -2.96 -2.55
N ALA A 231 -30.17 -3.62 -2.51
CA ALA A 231 -30.24 -5.08 -2.48
C ALA A 231 -29.70 -5.74 -3.77
N ALA A 232 -29.73 -5.05 -4.91
CA ALA A 232 -29.20 -5.56 -6.18
C ALA A 232 -27.67 -5.61 -6.16
N PHE A 233 -27.01 -4.56 -5.66
CA PHE A 233 -25.56 -4.55 -5.46
C PHE A 233 -25.10 -5.58 -4.42
N VAL A 234 -25.83 -5.72 -3.30
CA VAL A 234 -25.55 -6.75 -2.28
C VAL A 234 -25.63 -8.16 -2.88
N ALA A 235 -26.69 -8.45 -3.66
CA ALA A 235 -26.83 -9.72 -4.35
C ALA A 235 -25.69 -9.97 -5.35
N ALA A 236 -25.34 -8.97 -6.18
CA ALA A 236 -24.22 -9.10 -7.13
C ALA A 236 -22.87 -9.33 -6.43
N CYS A 237 -22.62 -8.69 -5.28
CA CYS A 237 -21.41 -8.93 -4.48
C CYS A 237 -21.39 -10.34 -3.89
N ARG A 238 -22.51 -10.80 -3.32
CA ARG A 238 -22.66 -12.18 -2.83
C ARG A 238 -22.41 -13.19 -3.94
N ASP A 239 -23.00 -12.98 -5.11
CA ASP A 239 -22.89 -13.93 -6.23
C ASP A 239 -21.45 -13.99 -6.77
N LYS A 240 -20.71 -12.87 -6.77
CA LYS A 240 -19.26 -12.84 -7.02
C LYS A 240 -18.44 -13.58 -5.96
N VAL A 241 -18.78 -13.43 -4.67
CA VAL A 241 -18.13 -14.16 -3.58
C VAL A 241 -18.37 -15.66 -3.69
N VAL A 242 -19.62 -16.09 -3.95
CA VAL A 242 -19.96 -17.50 -4.17
C VAL A 242 -19.23 -18.07 -5.41
N ALA A 243 -19.20 -17.32 -6.52
CA ALA A 243 -18.51 -17.74 -7.74
C ALA A 243 -16.98 -17.85 -7.58
N ALA A 244 -16.38 -17.19 -6.57
CA ALA A 244 -14.96 -17.31 -6.27
C ALA A 244 -14.64 -18.49 -5.32
N LEU A 245 -15.60 -18.89 -4.47
CA LEU A 245 -15.43 -19.88 -3.40
C LEU A 245 -15.89 -21.28 -3.83
N THR A 246 -15.28 -21.82 -4.90
CA THR A 246 -15.45 -23.23 -5.30
C THR A 246 -14.36 -24.10 -4.65
N PRO A 247 -14.60 -25.41 -4.40
CA PRO A 247 -13.68 -26.23 -3.63
C PRO A 247 -12.36 -26.51 -4.36
N ASP A 248 -12.42 -26.67 -5.69
CA ASP A 248 -11.25 -26.81 -6.56
C ASP A 248 -10.33 -25.59 -6.52
N ARG A 249 -10.89 -24.37 -6.50
CA ARG A 249 -10.12 -23.12 -6.39
C ARG A 249 -9.50 -22.95 -5.00
N LEU A 250 -10.26 -23.21 -3.93
CA LEU A 250 -9.70 -23.16 -2.58
C LEU A 250 -8.63 -24.24 -2.36
N ALA A 251 -8.81 -25.44 -2.91
CA ALA A 251 -7.79 -26.48 -2.88
C ALA A 251 -6.55 -26.10 -3.68
N GLY A 252 -6.71 -25.48 -4.86
CA GLY A 252 -5.60 -24.93 -5.65
C GLY A 252 -4.78 -23.90 -4.88
N LEU A 253 -5.44 -22.97 -4.17
CA LEU A 253 -4.78 -21.95 -3.35
C LEU A 253 -4.00 -22.55 -2.16
N VAL A 254 -4.57 -23.56 -1.48
CA VAL A 254 -3.85 -24.30 -0.42
C VAL A 254 -2.65 -25.05 -1.02
N ALA A 255 -2.83 -25.65 -2.19
CA ALA A 255 -1.80 -26.43 -2.87
C ALA A 255 -0.61 -25.55 -3.35
N GLU A 256 -0.88 -24.35 -3.86
CA GLU A 256 0.15 -23.36 -4.19
C GLU A 256 0.94 -22.94 -2.94
N GLN A 257 0.26 -22.67 -1.83
CA GLN A 257 0.92 -22.35 -0.55
C GLN A 257 1.79 -23.52 -0.04
N CYS A 258 1.32 -24.77 -0.20
CA CYS A 258 2.10 -25.97 0.15
C CYS A 258 3.36 -26.08 -0.71
N ARG A 259 3.22 -25.95 -2.05
CA ARG A 259 4.34 -26.04 -3.00
C ARG A 259 5.38 -24.96 -2.73
N ASP A 260 4.96 -23.71 -2.61
CA ASP A 260 5.85 -22.57 -2.46
C ASP A 260 6.63 -22.62 -1.14
N ARG A 261 5.99 -23.12 -0.08
CA ARG A 261 6.67 -23.39 1.19
C ARG A 261 7.65 -24.55 1.07
N PHE A 262 7.24 -25.69 0.50
CA PHE A 262 8.13 -26.85 0.28
C PHE A 262 9.40 -26.47 -0.51
N ALA A 263 9.24 -25.69 -1.58
CA ALA A 263 10.36 -25.18 -2.37
C ALA A 263 11.25 -24.21 -1.58
N SER A 264 10.66 -23.33 -0.76
CA SER A 264 11.40 -22.37 0.08
C SER A 264 12.22 -23.06 1.18
N GLU A 265 11.64 -24.03 1.88
CA GLU A 265 12.33 -24.80 2.93
C GLU A 265 13.50 -25.62 2.33
N LEU A 266 13.31 -26.30 1.19
CA LEU A 266 14.40 -27.02 0.52
C LEU A 266 15.53 -26.12 -0.01
N ALA A 267 15.19 -24.90 -0.43
CA ALA A 267 16.20 -23.91 -0.84
C ALA A 267 17.10 -23.47 0.33
N ILE A 268 16.57 -23.39 1.56
CA ILE A 268 17.36 -23.10 2.77
C ILE A 268 18.42 -24.18 3.02
N TYR A 269 18.09 -25.45 2.74
CA TYR A 269 19.03 -26.58 2.83
C TYR A 269 19.96 -26.72 1.60
N GLY A 270 19.87 -25.80 0.63
CA GLY A 270 20.73 -25.79 -0.56
C GLY A 270 20.55 -26.99 -1.49
N LYS A 271 19.42 -27.71 -1.41
CA LYS A 271 19.18 -28.93 -2.21
C LYS A 271 18.73 -28.56 -3.64
N PRO A 272 19.23 -29.25 -4.69
CA PRO A 272 18.88 -28.93 -6.08
C PRO A 272 17.47 -29.42 -6.44
N ALA A 273 16.87 -28.80 -7.46
CA ALA A 273 15.52 -29.11 -7.94
C ALA A 273 15.36 -30.52 -8.56
N SER A 274 16.47 -31.16 -8.94
CA SER A 274 16.53 -32.57 -9.33
C SER A 274 17.90 -33.16 -9.01
N GLY A 275 17.98 -34.48 -8.86
CA GLY A 275 19.22 -35.17 -8.49
C GLY A 275 19.05 -36.67 -8.28
N GLU A 276 20.09 -37.32 -7.76
CA GLU A 276 20.00 -38.70 -7.26
C GLU A 276 19.24 -38.73 -5.93
N CYS A 277 18.29 -39.65 -5.79
CA CYS A 277 17.44 -39.77 -4.61
C CYS A 277 18.12 -40.66 -3.56
N THR A 278 18.79 -40.02 -2.59
CA THR A 278 19.42 -40.72 -1.46
C THR A 278 18.42 -40.90 -0.30
N ALA A 279 18.72 -41.82 0.63
CA ALA A 279 17.91 -42.00 1.83
C ALA A 279 17.80 -40.71 2.69
N GLU A 280 18.89 -39.94 2.78
CA GLU A 280 18.91 -38.61 3.43
C GLU A 280 17.94 -37.63 2.74
N MET A 281 17.86 -37.66 1.40
CA MET A 281 16.95 -36.80 0.65
C MET A 281 15.49 -37.18 0.89
N MET A 282 15.17 -38.48 0.94
CA MET A 282 13.83 -38.97 1.27
C MET A 282 13.39 -38.56 2.67
N GLU A 283 14.28 -38.69 3.67
CA GLU A 283 14.03 -38.23 5.04
C GLU A 283 13.82 -36.70 5.10
N ALA A 284 14.62 -35.93 4.37
CA ALA A 284 14.46 -34.49 4.25
C ALA A 284 13.12 -34.10 3.61
N PHE A 285 12.68 -34.78 2.55
CA PHE A 285 11.38 -34.51 1.93
C PHE A 285 10.22 -34.80 2.88
N SER A 286 10.23 -35.95 3.57
CA SER A 286 9.22 -36.27 4.59
C SER A 286 9.20 -35.23 5.71
N GLY A 287 10.36 -34.81 6.21
CA GLY A 287 10.47 -33.77 7.24
C GLY A 287 9.90 -32.41 6.80
N VAL A 288 10.19 -31.98 5.57
CA VAL A 288 9.64 -30.72 5.03
C VAL A 288 8.14 -30.84 4.77
N ILE A 289 7.64 -31.98 4.26
CA ILE A 289 6.19 -32.19 4.06
C ILE A 289 5.42 -32.13 5.39
N HIS A 290 5.95 -32.77 6.44
CA HIS A 290 5.36 -32.64 7.78
C HIS A 290 5.37 -31.19 8.28
N ALA A 291 6.49 -30.46 8.14
CA ALA A 291 6.57 -29.06 8.55
C ALA A 291 5.62 -28.14 7.74
N VAL A 292 5.41 -28.41 6.46
CA VAL A 292 4.42 -27.72 5.61
C VAL A 292 2.99 -28.03 6.08
N GLY A 293 2.70 -29.30 6.39
CA GLY A 293 1.42 -29.75 6.94
C GLY A 293 1.10 -29.07 8.27
N ASP A 294 1.98 -29.23 9.26
CA ASP A 294 1.86 -28.64 10.61
C ASP A 294 1.59 -27.13 10.55
N ALA A 295 2.36 -26.40 9.73
CA ALA A 295 2.26 -24.95 9.66
C ALA A 295 1.06 -24.43 8.84
N LEU A 296 0.33 -25.31 8.16
CA LEU A 296 -0.97 -25.04 7.51
C LEU A 296 -2.15 -25.71 8.23
N GLY A 297 -1.90 -26.52 9.27
CA GLY A 297 -2.92 -27.31 9.96
C GLY A 297 -3.45 -28.49 9.14
N LEU A 298 -2.66 -29.03 8.21
CA LEU A 298 -3.00 -30.26 7.50
C LEU A 298 -2.47 -31.47 8.29
N ASP A 299 -3.24 -32.56 8.33
CA ASP A 299 -2.74 -33.79 8.94
C ASP A 299 -1.64 -34.45 8.09
N GLY A 300 -0.87 -35.35 8.70
CA GLY A 300 0.26 -36.01 8.05
C GLY A 300 -0.13 -36.95 6.89
N ASP A 301 -1.41 -37.32 6.77
CA ASP A 301 -1.93 -38.24 5.75
C ASP A 301 -2.59 -37.48 4.56
N THR A 302 -2.76 -36.16 4.69
CA THR A 302 -3.28 -35.28 3.63
C THR A 302 -2.23 -34.98 2.56
N LEU A 303 -0.94 -34.95 2.89
CA LEU A 303 0.13 -34.56 1.96
C LEU A 303 1.01 -35.74 1.56
N GLU A 304 0.89 -36.16 0.30
CA GLU A 304 1.58 -37.35 -0.24
C GLU A 304 2.88 -36.95 -0.96
N LEU A 305 4.00 -37.64 -0.69
CA LEU A 305 5.31 -37.30 -1.26
C LEU A 305 5.31 -37.19 -2.80
N HIS A 306 4.60 -38.09 -3.48
CA HIS A 306 4.51 -38.11 -4.94
C HIS A 306 3.85 -36.85 -5.54
N ALA A 307 3.09 -36.09 -4.73
CA ALA A 307 2.49 -34.82 -5.14
C ALA A 307 3.51 -33.67 -5.20
N PHE A 308 4.62 -33.78 -4.47
CA PHE A 308 5.71 -32.80 -4.43
C PHE A 308 6.92 -33.20 -5.28
N VAL A 309 7.16 -34.51 -5.43
CA VAL A 309 8.37 -35.07 -6.04
C VAL A 309 7.99 -36.18 -7.03
N ALA A 310 8.50 -36.10 -8.25
CA ALA A 310 8.54 -37.22 -9.20
C ALA A 310 9.80 -38.06 -8.95
N LEU A 311 9.67 -39.38 -9.03
CA LEU A 311 10.77 -40.34 -8.89
C LEU A 311 10.85 -41.20 -10.16
N ASP A 312 12.04 -41.34 -10.73
CA ASP A 312 12.30 -42.20 -11.89
C ASP A 312 12.59 -43.65 -11.43
N ASP A 313 12.24 -44.63 -12.28
CA ASP A 313 12.49 -46.08 -12.09
C ASP A 313 13.99 -46.48 -12.21
N ASP A 314 14.90 -45.50 -12.36
CA ASP A 314 16.34 -45.70 -12.47
C ASP A 314 16.96 -46.29 -11.17
N MET A 315 18.17 -46.84 -11.28
CA MET A 315 18.94 -47.36 -10.12
C MET A 315 20.36 -46.76 -10.10
N PRO A 316 20.68 -45.83 -9.17
CA PRO A 316 19.81 -45.29 -8.11
C PRO A 316 18.67 -44.42 -8.68
N PRO A 317 17.50 -44.39 -7.99
CA PRO A 317 16.36 -43.59 -8.44
C PRO A 317 16.71 -42.11 -8.46
N ARG A 318 16.24 -41.40 -9.47
CA ARG A 318 16.40 -39.95 -9.61
C ARG A 318 15.14 -39.26 -9.13
N TYR A 319 15.26 -38.04 -8.64
CA TYR A 319 14.12 -37.22 -8.23
C TYR A 319 14.06 -35.91 -9.03
N ALA A 320 12.85 -35.39 -9.19
CA ALA A 320 12.59 -34.03 -9.65
C ALA A 320 11.45 -33.40 -8.83
N ILE A 321 11.64 -32.18 -8.35
CA ILE A 321 10.59 -31.43 -7.64
C ILE A 321 9.53 -30.98 -8.64
N ARG A 322 8.25 -31.29 -8.37
CA ARG A 322 7.12 -30.90 -9.21
C ARG A 322 6.83 -29.41 -9.05
N THR A 323 6.65 -28.70 -10.17
CA THR A 323 6.35 -27.26 -10.21
C THR A 323 4.85 -26.95 -10.28
N ASP A 324 4.03 -27.92 -10.69
CA ASP A 324 2.58 -27.86 -10.70
C ASP A 324 2.00 -28.40 -9.38
N ALA A 325 0.97 -27.74 -8.86
CA ALA A 325 0.39 -28.05 -7.55
C ALA A 325 -0.87 -28.94 -7.61
N SER A 326 -1.30 -29.41 -8.79
CA SER A 326 -2.61 -30.06 -8.97
C SER A 326 -2.75 -31.39 -8.21
N LEU A 327 -1.66 -32.15 -8.01
CA LEU A 327 -1.68 -33.36 -7.16
C LEU A 327 -1.86 -33.03 -5.68
N ILE A 328 -1.27 -31.93 -5.21
CA ILE A 328 -1.49 -31.43 -3.85
C ILE A 328 -2.95 -30.95 -3.72
N ALA A 329 -3.49 -30.28 -4.74
CA ALA A 329 -4.89 -29.86 -4.77
C ALA A 329 -5.86 -31.05 -4.74
N ARG A 330 -5.59 -32.13 -5.47
CA ARG A 330 -6.31 -33.42 -5.36
C ARG A 330 -6.30 -33.95 -3.92
N ALA A 331 -5.14 -33.93 -3.26
CA ALA A 331 -5.00 -34.45 -1.90
C ALA A 331 -5.76 -33.58 -0.87
N VAL A 332 -5.73 -32.25 -1.03
CA VAL A 332 -6.55 -31.31 -0.26
C VAL A 332 -8.05 -31.51 -0.51
N LEU A 333 -8.49 -31.75 -1.75
CA LEU A 333 -9.88 -32.08 -2.06
C LEU A 333 -10.31 -33.42 -1.43
N ARG A 334 -9.42 -34.43 -1.40
CA ARG A 334 -9.67 -35.69 -0.66
C ARG A 334 -9.86 -35.40 0.83
N GLY A 335 -9.04 -34.53 1.42
CA GLY A 335 -9.23 -34.04 2.80
C GLY A 335 -10.60 -33.38 3.00
N MET A 336 -11.01 -32.49 2.08
CA MET A 336 -12.35 -31.87 2.11
C MET A 336 -13.48 -32.90 2.02
N HIS A 337 -13.31 -33.96 1.24
CA HIS A 337 -14.28 -35.05 1.14
C HIS A 337 -14.39 -35.85 2.46
N THR A 338 -13.25 -36.21 3.06
CA THR A 338 -13.17 -36.87 4.38
C THR A 338 -13.83 -36.03 5.47
N GLU A 339 -13.62 -34.71 5.44
CA GLU A 339 -14.23 -33.73 6.34
C GLU A 339 -15.72 -33.44 6.05
N GLN A 340 -16.31 -34.11 5.05
CA GLN A 340 -17.70 -34.00 4.59
C GLN A 340 -18.10 -32.59 4.10
N LEU A 341 -17.15 -31.87 3.51
CA LEU A 341 -17.35 -30.51 3.01
C LEU A 341 -17.81 -30.45 1.54
N LEU A 342 -17.57 -31.48 0.74
CA LEU A 342 -17.95 -31.52 -0.68
C LEU A 342 -19.39 -32.03 -0.88
N ALA A 343 -20.10 -31.46 -1.85
CA ALA A 343 -21.47 -31.89 -2.20
C ALA A 343 -21.52 -33.08 -3.18
N ASP A 344 -20.39 -33.42 -3.81
CA ASP A 344 -20.26 -34.34 -4.92
C ASP A 344 -18.87 -35.02 -4.98
N VAL A 345 -18.64 -35.77 -6.07
CA VAL A 345 -17.46 -36.64 -6.28
C VAL A 345 -16.82 -36.37 -7.66
N PRO A 346 -15.54 -36.74 -7.87
CA PRO A 346 -14.85 -36.56 -9.14
C PRO A 346 -15.54 -37.31 -10.26
N VAL A 347 -15.70 -36.64 -11.40
CA VAL A 347 -16.32 -37.21 -12.59
C VAL A 347 -15.23 -37.91 -13.39
N ASN A 348 -15.38 -39.23 -13.59
CA ASN A 348 -14.62 -39.96 -14.61
C ASN A 348 -15.06 -39.46 -15.99
N ARG A 349 -14.14 -38.87 -16.74
CA ARG A 349 -14.35 -38.30 -18.07
C ARG A 349 -14.03 -39.27 -19.19
N GLY A 350 -13.33 -40.36 -18.91
CA GLY A 350 -12.97 -41.36 -19.90
C GLY A 350 -11.69 -42.11 -19.56
N GLU A 351 -11.45 -43.18 -20.33
CA GLU A 351 -10.34 -44.09 -20.11
C GLU A 351 -9.58 -44.32 -21.41
N TRP A 352 -8.29 -44.63 -21.30
CA TRP A 352 -7.42 -45.01 -22.41
C TRP A 352 -6.45 -46.11 -21.99
N LEU A 353 -5.73 -46.66 -22.96
CA LEU A 353 -4.57 -47.51 -22.74
C LEU A 353 -3.33 -46.70 -23.14
N ASP A 354 -2.27 -46.78 -22.34
CA ASP A 354 -0.96 -46.24 -22.72
C ASP A 354 -0.18 -47.20 -23.63
N ASP A 355 1.05 -46.80 -24.01
CA ASP A 355 1.94 -47.60 -24.86
C ASP A 355 2.40 -48.92 -24.21
N ARG A 356 2.28 -49.06 -22.88
CA ARG A 356 2.58 -50.29 -22.13
C ARG A 356 1.36 -51.22 -22.05
N GLY A 357 0.17 -50.72 -22.41
CA GLY A 357 -1.11 -51.41 -22.29
C GLY A 357 -1.75 -51.25 -20.91
N ASP A 358 -1.24 -50.36 -20.06
CA ASP A 358 -1.83 -50.02 -18.78
C ASP A 358 -3.07 -49.13 -18.99
N ARG A 359 -4.12 -49.41 -18.21
CA ARG A 359 -5.42 -48.71 -18.32
C ARG A 359 -5.45 -47.51 -17.39
N HIS A 360 -5.68 -46.33 -17.95
CA HIS A 360 -5.74 -45.06 -17.23
C HIS A 360 -7.11 -44.41 -17.37
N ALA A 361 -7.49 -43.60 -16.39
CA ALA A 361 -8.75 -42.86 -16.34
C ALA A 361 -8.53 -41.37 -16.06
N LEU A 362 -9.26 -40.52 -16.77
CA LEU A 362 -9.26 -39.07 -16.63
C LEU A 362 -10.30 -38.65 -15.60
N PHE A 363 -9.88 -38.05 -14.49
CA PHE A 363 -10.79 -37.49 -13.50
C PHE A 363 -10.77 -35.96 -13.53
N THR A 364 -11.95 -35.36 -13.31
CA THR A 364 -12.10 -33.91 -13.15
C THR A 364 -12.98 -33.59 -11.95
N TYR A 365 -12.65 -32.50 -11.24
CA TYR A 365 -13.46 -31.95 -10.17
C TYR A 365 -13.55 -30.42 -10.30
N GLY A 366 -14.75 -29.86 -10.34
CA GLY A 366 -14.97 -28.43 -10.61
C GLY A 366 -14.53 -28.00 -12.02
N SER A 367 -14.01 -26.76 -12.14
CA SER A 367 -13.50 -26.18 -13.38
C SER A 367 -11.97 -26.13 -13.47
N GLU A 368 -11.24 -26.31 -12.36
CA GLU A 368 -9.79 -26.16 -12.31
C GLU A 368 -9.01 -27.44 -11.96
N ALA A 369 -9.62 -28.45 -11.32
CA ALA A 369 -8.90 -29.66 -10.89
C ALA A 369 -9.11 -30.85 -11.85
N ALA A 370 -7.99 -31.48 -12.21
CA ALA A 370 -7.94 -32.72 -12.98
C ALA A 370 -6.73 -33.57 -12.55
N TRP A 371 -6.78 -34.86 -12.84
CA TRP A 371 -5.66 -35.80 -12.69
C TRP A 371 -5.94 -37.06 -13.54
N GLN A 372 -4.88 -37.80 -13.85
CA GLN A 372 -5.01 -39.17 -14.34
C GLN A 372 -4.89 -40.16 -13.19
N ALA A 373 -5.46 -41.35 -13.35
CA ALA A 373 -5.32 -42.46 -12.41
C ALA A 373 -5.24 -43.81 -13.13
N GLN A 374 -4.28 -44.64 -12.72
CA GLN A 374 -4.10 -46.00 -13.23
C GLN A 374 -5.13 -46.94 -12.60
N LEU A 375 -5.85 -47.72 -13.42
CA LEU A 375 -6.90 -48.66 -13.00
C LEU A 375 -6.34 -50.08 -12.88
N THR A 376 -6.05 -50.54 -11.66
CA THR A 376 -5.55 -51.90 -11.39
C THR A 376 -6.67 -52.86 -11.00
N GLY A 377 -7.11 -53.72 -11.92
CA GLY A 377 -8.06 -54.82 -11.66
C GLY A 377 -9.40 -54.73 -12.40
N MET A 378 -10.31 -55.67 -12.10
CA MET A 378 -11.68 -55.69 -12.67
C MET A 378 -12.70 -54.89 -11.84
N GLU A 379 -12.38 -54.52 -10.59
CA GLU A 379 -13.27 -53.71 -9.76
C GLU A 379 -13.20 -52.25 -10.19
N SER A 380 -14.28 -51.75 -10.80
CA SER A 380 -14.45 -50.32 -11.06
C SER A 380 -14.76 -49.61 -9.74
N ASP A 381 -13.72 -49.13 -9.05
CA ASP A 381 -13.88 -48.14 -7.99
C ASP A 381 -14.35 -46.84 -8.65
N GLU A 382 -15.67 -46.68 -8.83
CA GLU A 382 -16.31 -45.64 -9.67
C GLU A 382 -16.04 -44.19 -9.20
N HIS A 383 -15.40 -44.02 -8.04
CA HIS A 383 -15.26 -42.76 -7.32
C HIS A 383 -13.77 -42.41 -7.19
N GLY A 384 -13.31 -41.40 -7.93
CA GLY A 384 -11.90 -41.02 -8.09
C GLY A 384 -11.14 -40.52 -6.84
N TRP A 385 -11.71 -40.70 -5.64
CA TRP A 385 -11.05 -40.46 -4.35
C TRP A 385 -10.31 -41.69 -3.79
N SER A 386 -10.49 -42.88 -4.37
CA SER A 386 -9.93 -44.12 -3.81
C SER A 386 -8.40 -44.04 -3.63
N PRO A 387 -7.84 -44.30 -2.43
CA PRO A 387 -6.40 -44.25 -2.19
C PRO A 387 -5.64 -45.41 -2.84
N ARG A 388 -6.35 -46.39 -3.44
CA ARG A 388 -5.76 -47.46 -4.25
C ARG A 388 -5.38 -47.03 -5.66
N LEU A 389 -5.88 -45.87 -6.12
CA LEU A 389 -5.62 -45.33 -7.45
C LEU A 389 -4.31 -44.55 -7.47
N THR A 390 -3.25 -45.15 -8.01
CA THR A 390 -2.02 -44.42 -8.39
C THR A 390 -2.40 -43.28 -9.33
N SER A 391 -2.18 -42.04 -8.90
CA SER A 391 -2.61 -40.84 -9.64
C SER A 391 -1.41 -39.98 -10.00
N ASP A 392 -1.42 -39.41 -11.20
CA ASP A 392 -0.38 -38.50 -11.68
C ASP A 392 -0.97 -37.27 -12.41
N LEU A 393 -0.12 -36.32 -12.74
CA LEU A 393 -0.38 -35.19 -13.59
C LEU A 393 -0.75 -35.67 -15.00
N ILE A 394 -1.65 -34.94 -15.64
CA ILE A 394 -2.00 -35.13 -17.04
C ILE A 394 -1.01 -34.36 -17.91
N THR A 395 -0.52 -34.96 -18.99
CA THR A 395 0.27 -34.31 -20.04
C THR A 395 -0.54 -34.15 -21.34
N VAL A 396 0.00 -33.40 -22.31
CA VAL A 396 -0.61 -33.27 -23.64
C VAL A 396 -0.63 -34.63 -24.36
N SER A 397 0.39 -35.46 -24.16
CA SER A 397 0.46 -36.83 -24.69
C SER A 397 -0.66 -37.72 -24.14
N ASP A 398 -0.95 -37.63 -22.84
CA ASP A 398 -2.08 -38.35 -22.22
C ASP A 398 -3.43 -37.89 -22.81
N LEU A 399 -3.61 -36.58 -23.03
CA LEU A 399 -4.82 -36.06 -23.67
C LEU A 399 -4.94 -36.49 -25.14
N LEU A 400 -3.82 -36.63 -25.86
CA LEU A 400 -3.83 -37.12 -27.24
C LEU A 400 -4.26 -38.60 -27.28
N ALA A 401 -3.73 -39.43 -26.39
CA ALA A 401 -4.16 -40.83 -26.22
C ALA A 401 -5.64 -40.93 -25.82
N TRP A 402 -6.07 -40.15 -24.82
CA TRP A 402 -7.46 -40.05 -24.37
C TRP A 402 -8.44 -39.63 -25.48
N SER A 403 -8.06 -38.64 -26.31
CA SER A 403 -8.90 -38.17 -27.44
C SER A 403 -8.94 -39.14 -28.62
N SER A 404 -7.96 -40.05 -28.70
CA SER A 404 -7.87 -41.10 -29.71
C SER A 404 -8.57 -42.40 -29.29
N ALA A 405 -9.05 -42.48 -28.05
CA ALA A 405 -9.75 -43.67 -27.55
C ALA A 405 -11.11 -43.89 -28.26
N PRO A 406 -11.55 -45.15 -28.44
CA PRO A 406 -12.78 -45.46 -29.18
C PRO A 406 -14.01 -44.71 -28.65
N GLY A 407 -14.74 -44.05 -29.56
CA GLY A 407 -15.94 -43.27 -29.24
C GLY A 407 -15.70 -41.81 -28.82
N ARG A 408 -14.44 -41.34 -28.81
CA ARG A 408 -14.04 -39.97 -28.41
C ARG A 408 -13.40 -39.16 -29.52
N GLU A 409 -13.43 -39.68 -30.74
CA GLU A 409 -12.82 -39.04 -31.91
C GLU A 409 -13.33 -37.60 -32.08
N ARG A 410 -12.42 -36.63 -31.92
CA ARG A 410 -12.65 -35.16 -31.98
C ARG A 410 -13.39 -34.55 -30.77
N GLU A 411 -13.54 -35.27 -29.66
CA GLU A 411 -13.94 -34.66 -28.39
C GLU A 411 -12.81 -33.76 -27.86
N ALA A 412 -13.14 -32.51 -27.51
CA ALA A 412 -12.18 -31.62 -26.86
C ALA A 412 -12.02 -32.02 -25.39
N PRO A 413 -10.80 -32.05 -24.84
CA PRO A 413 -10.57 -32.40 -23.44
C PRO A 413 -11.22 -31.36 -22.51
N PRO A 414 -11.67 -31.77 -21.31
CA PRO A 414 -12.16 -30.84 -20.29
C PRO A 414 -11.13 -29.73 -20.00
N ALA A 415 -11.57 -28.48 -19.93
CA ALA A 415 -10.67 -27.34 -19.81
C ALA A 415 -9.73 -27.39 -18.58
N ALA A 416 -10.18 -27.98 -17.47
CA ALA A 416 -9.34 -28.26 -16.29
C ALA A 416 -8.13 -29.14 -16.65
N ALA A 417 -8.38 -30.25 -17.36
CA ALA A 417 -7.36 -31.21 -17.79
C ALA A 417 -6.43 -30.59 -18.84
N LEU A 418 -6.96 -29.81 -19.79
CA LEU A 418 -6.16 -29.10 -20.77
C LEU A 418 -5.22 -28.07 -20.11
N ARG A 419 -5.72 -27.27 -19.17
CA ARG A 419 -4.90 -26.28 -18.45
C ARG A 419 -3.80 -26.95 -17.61
N GLN A 420 -4.09 -28.08 -16.97
CA GLN A 420 -3.08 -28.88 -16.27
C GLN A 420 -2.03 -29.42 -17.25
N ALA A 421 -2.45 -30.05 -18.35
CA ALA A 421 -1.56 -30.56 -19.38
C ALA A 421 -0.61 -29.49 -19.93
N ILE A 422 -1.12 -28.28 -20.16
CA ILE A 422 -0.30 -27.14 -20.62
C ILE A 422 0.76 -26.71 -19.57
N ARG A 423 0.44 -26.78 -18.27
CA ARG A 423 1.41 -26.52 -17.19
C ARG A 423 2.48 -27.61 -17.07
N CYS A 424 2.09 -28.87 -17.24
CA CYS A 424 2.93 -30.02 -16.92
C CYS A 424 3.82 -30.51 -18.09
N SER A 425 3.40 -30.28 -19.34
CA SER A 425 4.09 -30.84 -20.52
C SER A 425 5.31 -30.02 -20.96
N GLY A 426 6.23 -30.66 -21.68
CA GLY A 426 7.40 -30.02 -22.28
C GLY A 426 7.02 -29.07 -23.44
N VAL A 427 7.86 -28.07 -23.71
CA VAL A 427 7.57 -27.05 -24.75
C VAL A 427 7.34 -27.65 -26.14
N ASP A 428 8.02 -28.76 -26.45
CA ASP A 428 7.85 -29.48 -27.71
C ASP A 428 6.46 -30.15 -27.81
N ASP A 429 5.93 -30.71 -26.72
CA ASP A 429 4.58 -31.28 -26.66
C ASP A 429 3.51 -30.18 -26.79
N LEU A 430 3.76 -29.01 -26.19
CA LEU A 430 2.85 -27.85 -26.26
C LEU A 430 2.65 -27.36 -27.71
N ALA A 431 3.65 -27.50 -28.57
CA ALA A 431 3.52 -27.18 -29.99
C ALA A 431 2.55 -28.10 -30.74
N ASN A 432 2.28 -29.30 -30.20
CA ASN A 432 1.40 -30.31 -30.78
C ASN A 432 -0.06 -30.22 -30.28
N VAL A 433 -0.39 -29.30 -29.37
CA VAL A 433 -1.76 -29.10 -28.86
C VAL A 433 -2.72 -28.81 -30.03
N PRO A 434 -3.73 -29.68 -30.30
CA PRO A 434 -4.67 -29.46 -31.38
C PRO A 434 -5.47 -28.18 -31.20
N GLN A 435 -5.46 -27.31 -32.22
CA GLN A 435 -6.13 -25.99 -32.18
C GLN A 435 -7.59 -26.05 -31.71
N HIS A 436 -8.33 -27.11 -32.05
CA HIS A 436 -9.74 -27.27 -31.71
C HIS A 436 -10.01 -27.58 -30.23
N TRP A 437 -8.98 -27.87 -29.43
CA TRP A 437 -9.09 -27.98 -27.97
C TRP A 437 -9.09 -26.62 -27.28
N LEU A 438 -8.53 -25.59 -27.93
CA LEU A 438 -8.40 -24.25 -27.39
C LEU A 438 -9.71 -23.47 -27.55
N VAL A 439 -10.70 -23.85 -26.75
CA VAL A 439 -12.06 -23.27 -26.78
C VAL A 439 -12.26 -22.09 -25.84
N ASP A 440 -11.35 -21.87 -24.88
CA ASP A 440 -11.41 -20.76 -23.91
C ASP A 440 -10.14 -19.89 -23.92
N ALA A 441 -10.29 -18.62 -23.57
CA ALA A 441 -9.19 -17.66 -23.54
C ALA A 441 -8.12 -18.01 -22.50
N GLY A 442 -8.51 -18.63 -21.38
CA GLY A 442 -7.59 -19.05 -20.32
C GLY A 442 -6.59 -20.09 -20.82
N SER A 443 -7.08 -21.12 -21.53
CA SER A 443 -6.24 -22.15 -22.14
C SER A 443 -5.32 -21.59 -23.25
N VAL A 444 -5.81 -20.66 -24.08
CA VAL A 444 -4.99 -19.99 -25.10
C VAL A 444 -3.88 -19.16 -24.47
N VAL A 445 -4.21 -18.29 -23.51
CA VAL A 445 -3.23 -17.42 -22.85
C VAL A 445 -2.18 -18.25 -22.10
N LEU A 446 -2.61 -19.27 -21.35
CA LEU A 446 -1.71 -20.17 -20.63
C LEU A 446 -0.76 -20.93 -21.57
N LEU A 447 -1.23 -21.38 -22.74
CA LEU A 447 -0.38 -21.99 -23.75
C LEU A 447 0.65 -21.00 -24.29
N LEU A 448 0.23 -19.79 -24.64
CA LEU A 448 1.10 -18.75 -25.20
C LEU A 448 2.09 -18.15 -24.17
N ASP A 449 1.83 -18.29 -22.87
CA ASP A 449 2.77 -17.93 -21.80
C ASP A 449 3.78 -19.06 -21.50
N ARG A 450 3.41 -20.32 -21.77
CA ARG A 450 4.32 -21.47 -21.67
C ARG A 450 5.21 -21.64 -22.90
N LEU A 451 4.70 -21.28 -24.08
CA LEU A 451 5.50 -21.15 -25.30
C LEU A 451 6.35 -19.87 -25.21
N GLY A 452 7.67 -19.99 -25.42
CA GLY A 452 8.55 -18.82 -25.51
C GLY A 452 8.09 -17.84 -26.60
N GLU A 453 8.46 -16.56 -26.51
CA GLU A 453 7.90 -15.50 -27.37
C GLU A 453 7.93 -15.83 -28.88
N GLN A 454 9.02 -16.46 -29.35
CA GLN A 454 9.14 -16.89 -30.74
C GLN A 454 8.16 -18.02 -31.10
N GLN A 455 8.06 -19.04 -30.24
CA GLN A 455 7.15 -20.17 -30.41
C GLN A 455 5.68 -19.72 -30.31
N ALA A 456 5.35 -18.80 -29.40
CA ALA A 456 4.01 -18.20 -29.28
C ALA A 456 3.61 -17.45 -30.56
N ARG A 457 4.51 -16.64 -31.13
CA ARG A 457 4.30 -15.97 -32.44
C ARG A 457 4.09 -16.98 -33.57
N GLN A 458 4.92 -18.02 -33.63
CA GLN A 458 4.79 -19.09 -34.64
C GLN A 458 3.47 -19.86 -34.48
N PHE A 459 3.07 -20.19 -33.25
CA PHE A 459 1.80 -20.85 -32.96
C PHE A 459 0.60 -20.00 -33.41
N LEU A 460 0.59 -18.70 -33.09
CA LEU A 460 -0.45 -17.78 -33.56
C LEU A 460 -0.52 -17.71 -35.09
N GLN A 461 0.63 -17.69 -35.77
CA GLN A 461 0.69 -17.66 -37.23
C GLN A 461 0.20 -18.96 -37.87
N SER A 462 0.58 -20.12 -37.32
CA SER A 462 0.16 -21.44 -37.81
C SER A 462 -1.34 -21.71 -37.60
N ASN A 463 -1.90 -21.25 -36.48
CA ASN A 463 -3.30 -21.50 -36.10
C ASN A 463 -4.24 -20.32 -36.41
N LEU A 464 -3.76 -19.31 -37.14
CA LEU A 464 -4.49 -18.06 -37.47
C LEU A 464 -5.87 -18.32 -38.10
N SER A 465 -5.97 -19.33 -38.98
CA SER A 465 -7.24 -19.69 -39.65
C SER A 465 -8.32 -20.17 -38.67
N TYR A 466 -7.94 -20.97 -37.66
CA TYR A 466 -8.87 -21.41 -36.61
C TYR A 466 -9.24 -20.25 -35.68
N LEU A 467 -8.27 -19.44 -35.26
CA LEU A 467 -8.52 -18.29 -34.39
C LEU A 467 -9.46 -17.26 -35.05
N LEU A 468 -9.35 -17.05 -36.37
CA LEU A 468 -10.28 -16.19 -37.11
C LEU A 468 -11.71 -16.76 -37.21
N ASN A 469 -11.85 -18.04 -37.53
CA ASN A 469 -13.12 -18.61 -38.01
C ASN A 469 -13.82 -19.56 -37.03
N GLY A 470 -13.07 -20.22 -36.14
CA GLY A 470 -13.57 -21.27 -35.24
C GLY A 470 -13.48 -20.96 -33.75
N PHE A 471 -12.72 -19.94 -33.33
CA PHE A 471 -12.61 -19.56 -31.91
C PHE A 471 -13.84 -18.78 -31.42
N PRO A 472 -14.43 -19.11 -30.24
CA PRO A 472 -15.68 -18.51 -29.75
C PRO A 472 -15.63 -16.99 -29.62
N ALA A 473 -16.75 -16.30 -29.87
CA ALA A 473 -16.77 -14.84 -30.01
C ALA A 473 -16.58 -14.11 -28.68
N GLU A 474 -17.13 -14.67 -27.63
CA GLU A 474 -17.09 -14.25 -26.23
C GLU A 474 -15.67 -14.28 -25.65
N GLU A 475 -14.85 -15.27 -26.02
CA GLU A 475 -13.49 -15.48 -25.52
C GLU A 475 -12.44 -14.57 -26.19
N ARG A 476 -12.71 -14.07 -27.41
CA ARG A 476 -11.77 -13.27 -28.22
C ARG A 476 -11.14 -12.11 -27.46
N ASN A 477 -11.92 -11.43 -26.62
CA ASN A 477 -11.43 -10.27 -25.89
C ASN A 477 -10.40 -10.62 -24.81
N GLY A 478 -10.52 -11.78 -24.17
CA GLY A 478 -9.56 -12.27 -23.16
C GLY A 478 -8.22 -12.65 -23.78
N VAL A 479 -8.24 -13.25 -24.99
CA VAL A 479 -7.02 -13.54 -25.76
C VAL A 479 -6.36 -12.25 -26.25
N LEU A 480 -7.15 -11.31 -26.81
CA LEU A 480 -6.61 -10.14 -27.50
C LEU A 480 -5.75 -9.24 -26.61
N ASP A 481 -6.10 -9.09 -25.33
CA ASP A 481 -5.33 -8.33 -24.35
C ASP A 481 -3.88 -8.80 -24.21
N ARG A 482 -3.66 -10.12 -24.35
CA ARG A 482 -2.35 -10.77 -24.23
C ARG A 482 -1.58 -10.81 -25.54
N VAL A 483 -2.27 -11.10 -26.65
CA VAL A 483 -1.60 -11.43 -27.92
C VAL A 483 -1.31 -10.23 -28.80
N ILE A 484 -1.99 -9.09 -28.66
CA ILE A 484 -1.93 -7.99 -29.64
C ILE A 484 -0.50 -7.45 -29.92
N GLY A 485 0.43 -7.55 -28.96
CA GLY A 485 1.84 -7.20 -29.14
C GLY A 485 2.71 -8.27 -29.83
N MET A 486 2.18 -9.45 -30.14
CA MET A 486 2.90 -10.61 -30.69
C MET A 486 3.00 -10.59 -32.23
N GLY A 487 3.22 -9.42 -32.83
CA GLY A 487 3.47 -9.26 -34.26
C GLY A 487 2.25 -9.48 -35.17
N ASP A 488 2.52 -9.65 -36.48
CA ASP A 488 1.53 -9.48 -37.55
C ASP A 488 0.29 -10.39 -37.44
N ALA A 489 0.45 -11.65 -37.02
CA ALA A 489 -0.68 -12.56 -36.83
C ALA A 489 -1.68 -12.02 -35.81
N ALA A 490 -1.20 -11.40 -34.73
CA ALA A 490 -2.05 -10.78 -33.72
C ALA A 490 -2.68 -9.46 -34.20
N LEU A 491 -2.01 -8.70 -35.07
CA LEU A 491 -2.60 -7.53 -35.74
C LEU A 491 -3.74 -7.95 -36.68
N VAL A 492 -3.62 -9.07 -37.39
CA VAL A 492 -4.69 -9.63 -38.23
C VAL A 492 -5.89 -10.06 -37.37
N LEU A 493 -5.66 -10.75 -36.23
CA LEU A 493 -6.71 -11.09 -35.27
C LEU A 493 -7.39 -9.84 -34.72
N ALA A 494 -6.62 -8.81 -34.33
CA ALA A 494 -7.16 -7.55 -33.83
C ALA A 494 -8.08 -6.86 -34.84
N ARG A 495 -7.70 -6.79 -36.12
CA ARG A 495 -8.54 -6.22 -37.20
C ARG A 495 -9.83 -7.00 -37.42
N ALA A 496 -9.75 -8.33 -37.39
CA ALA A 496 -10.90 -9.20 -37.61
C ALA A 496 -11.88 -9.22 -36.43
N TRP A 497 -11.38 -9.19 -35.19
CA TRP A 497 -12.18 -9.27 -33.98
C TRP A 497 -12.65 -7.90 -33.47
N CYS A 498 -11.94 -6.81 -33.78
CA CYS A 498 -12.30 -5.43 -33.42
C CYS A 498 -12.42 -4.55 -34.68
N PRO A 499 -13.59 -4.50 -35.34
CA PRO A 499 -13.84 -3.72 -36.56
C PRO A 499 -13.74 -2.20 -36.41
N ASN A 500 -13.47 -1.70 -35.21
CA ASN A 500 -13.18 -0.30 -34.93
C ASN A 500 -11.98 -0.23 -33.95
N PRO A 501 -10.83 0.33 -34.36
CA PRO A 501 -9.62 0.37 -33.52
C PRO A 501 -9.77 1.30 -32.30
N TRP A 502 -10.77 2.17 -32.27
CA TRP A 502 -11.13 2.93 -31.08
C TRP A 502 -12.01 2.13 -30.12
N ALA A 503 -12.89 1.26 -30.64
CA ALA A 503 -13.66 0.32 -29.82
C ALA A 503 -12.76 -0.75 -29.19
N LEU A 504 -11.66 -1.13 -29.86
CA LEU A 504 -10.57 -1.94 -29.30
C LEU A 504 -10.07 -1.29 -28.00
N LEU A 505 -9.66 -0.02 -28.04
CA LEU A 505 -9.12 0.73 -26.90
C LEU A 505 -10.14 0.95 -25.77
N ALA A 506 -11.40 1.25 -26.15
CA ALA A 506 -12.51 1.52 -25.24
C ALA A 506 -13.16 0.27 -24.61
N HIS A 507 -12.81 -0.93 -25.07
CA HIS A 507 -13.43 -2.18 -24.61
C HIS A 507 -13.23 -2.39 -23.10
N GLY A 508 -14.27 -2.87 -22.40
CA GLY A 508 -14.22 -3.13 -20.95
C GLY A 508 -14.67 -1.97 -20.05
N HIS A 509 -15.22 -0.88 -20.61
CA HIS A 509 -15.72 0.28 -19.86
C HIS A 509 -16.53 -0.11 -18.60
N PRO A 510 -16.15 0.35 -17.39
CA PRO A 510 -15.26 1.48 -17.13
C PRO A 510 -13.75 1.19 -17.28
N ASP A 511 -13.30 -0.04 -17.03
CA ASP A 511 -11.88 -0.42 -17.07
C ASP A 511 -11.41 -0.70 -18.50
N THR A 512 -11.27 0.38 -19.28
CA THR A 512 -10.90 0.31 -20.70
C THR A 512 -9.61 -0.48 -20.91
N ARG A 513 -9.51 -1.19 -22.04
CA ARG A 513 -8.31 -1.93 -22.45
C ARG A 513 -7.06 -1.05 -22.43
N LEU A 514 -7.18 0.21 -22.85
CA LEU A 514 -6.11 1.21 -22.77
C LEU A 514 -5.70 1.56 -21.33
N TYR A 515 -6.66 1.69 -20.41
CA TYR A 515 -6.36 1.84 -18.97
C TYR A 515 -5.58 0.64 -18.43
N ARG A 516 -6.01 -0.59 -18.75
CA ARG A 516 -5.35 -1.83 -18.31
C ARG A 516 -3.92 -1.95 -18.87
N TRP A 517 -3.68 -1.62 -20.14
CA TRP A 517 -2.32 -1.60 -20.68
C TRP A 517 -1.42 -0.52 -20.08
N MET A 518 -1.94 0.70 -19.85
CA MET A 518 -1.18 1.79 -19.23
C MET A 518 -0.78 1.48 -17.78
N THR A 519 -1.72 0.94 -17.00
CA THR A 519 -1.49 0.49 -15.61
C THR A 519 -0.53 -0.69 -15.52
N GLN A 520 -0.58 -1.63 -16.46
CA GLN A 520 0.30 -2.80 -16.51
C GLN A 520 1.67 -2.52 -17.18
N GLY A 521 1.86 -1.35 -17.81
CA GLY A 521 3.06 -1.05 -18.58
C GLY A 521 3.19 -1.89 -19.87
N ASN A 522 2.07 -2.34 -20.45
CA ASN A 522 2.05 -3.16 -21.66
C ASN A 522 2.29 -2.31 -22.92
N VAL A 523 3.51 -1.79 -23.05
CA VAL A 523 3.97 -0.96 -24.19
C VAL A 523 3.78 -1.68 -25.54
N PRO A 524 4.11 -2.98 -25.72
CA PRO A 524 3.90 -3.66 -27.00
C PRO A 524 2.45 -3.63 -27.48
N ALA A 525 1.47 -3.70 -26.57
CA ALA A 525 0.06 -3.59 -26.93
C ALA A 525 -0.36 -2.17 -27.33
N ILE A 526 0.20 -1.14 -26.69
CA ILE A 526 -0.04 0.26 -27.06
C ILE A 526 0.58 0.56 -28.43
N GLU A 527 1.81 0.13 -28.69
CA GLU A 527 2.47 0.29 -30.01
C GLU A 527 1.76 -0.49 -31.12
N ALA A 528 1.26 -1.70 -30.83
CA ALA A 528 0.42 -2.45 -31.76
C ALA A 528 -0.90 -1.70 -32.06
N ALA A 529 -1.53 -1.09 -31.06
CA ALA A 529 -2.72 -0.26 -31.28
C ALA A 529 -2.43 1.02 -32.09
N ILE A 530 -1.30 1.70 -31.85
CA ILE A 530 -0.82 2.82 -32.69
C ILE A 530 -0.61 2.36 -34.14
N THR A 531 0.00 1.19 -34.34
CA THR A 531 0.20 0.58 -35.66
C THR A 531 -1.13 0.32 -36.38
N LEU A 532 -2.17 -0.16 -35.67
CA LEU A 532 -3.51 -0.34 -36.21
C LEU A 532 -4.23 0.98 -36.55
N LEU A 533 -3.96 2.05 -35.80
CA LEU A 533 -4.50 3.39 -36.07
C LEU A 533 -3.80 4.07 -37.27
N ASN A 534 -2.53 3.75 -37.49
CA ASN A 534 -1.69 4.36 -38.52
C ASN A 534 -1.78 3.65 -39.88
N ASP A 535 -2.26 2.41 -39.91
CA ASP A 535 -2.56 1.70 -41.17
C ASP A 535 -3.86 2.23 -41.80
N ARG A 536 -3.76 3.46 -42.32
CA ARG A 536 -4.81 4.22 -43.01
C ARG A 536 -5.08 3.70 -44.42
N GLU A 537 -5.39 2.42 -44.59
CA GLU A 537 -6.18 2.02 -45.75
C GLU A 537 -7.58 2.67 -45.61
N ASP A 538 -8.11 3.28 -46.69
CA ASP A 538 -9.38 4.02 -46.75
C ASP A 538 -10.64 3.19 -46.38
N ARG A 539 -10.46 1.93 -45.98
CA ARG A 539 -11.50 0.94 -45.69
C ARG A 539 -12.25 1.20 -44.39
N TRP A 540 -11.59 1.75 -43.35
CA TRP A 540 -12.24 1.98 -42.04
C TRP A 540 -13.39 2.99 -42.11
N CYS A 541 -13.31 3.98 -43.00
CA CYS A 541 -14.37 4.97 -43.22
C CYS A 541 -15.45 4.50 -44.23
N ALA A 542 -15.14 3.49 -45.04
CA ALA A 542 -16.00 3.05 -46.15
C ALA A 542 -16.95 1.88 -45.80
N TRP A 543 -16.81 1.27 -44.63
CA TRP A 543 -17.54 0.05 -44.27
C TRP A 543 -18.98 0.34 -43.79
N GLN A 544 -19.91 0.42 -44.74
CA GLN A 544 -21.29 0.03 -44.46
C GLN A 544 -21.30 -1.49 -44.24
N ALA A 545 -21.87 -1.94 -43.12
CA ALA A 545 -21.86 -3.34 -42.75
C ALA A 545 -22.47 -4.23 -43.85
N PRO A 546 -21.76 -5.25 -44.36
CA PRO A 546 -22.40 -6.38 -45.01
C PRO A 546 -23.35 -6.96 -43.99
N ALA A 547 -24.62 -7.13 -44.38
CA ALA A 547 -25.62 -7.72 -43.51
C ALA A 547 -25.15 -9.12 -43.08
N PHE A 548 -24.78 -9.26 -41.81
CA PHE A 548 -24.62 -10.57 -41.17
C PHE A 548 -25.98 -11.26 -41.24
N LYS A 549 -26.13 -12.14 -42.23
CA LYS A 549 -27.23 -13.09 -42.24
C LYS A 549 -26.91 -14.10 -41.15
N ASN A 550 -27.60 -13.98 -40.01
CA ASN A 550 -27.67 -15.07 -39.04
C ASN A 550 -28.10 -16.34 -39.78
N ALA A 551 -27.41 -17.45 -39.52
CA ALA A 551 -27.72 -18.73 -40.16
C ALA A 551 -29.10 -19.30 -39.73
N ASP A 552 -29.64 -18.79 -38.62
CA ASP A 552 -30.95 -19.17 -38.08
C ASP A 552 -32.04 -18.20 -38.55
N GLY A 553 -32.91 -18.69 -39.43
CA GLY A 553 -34.03 -17.90 -39.95
C GLY A 553 -35.16 -17.76 -38.93
N GLY A 554 -35.58 -16.53 -38.64
CA GLY A 554 -36.82 -16.28 -37.89
C GLY A 554 -36.79 -15.17 -36.83
N GLY A 555 -36.29 -13.97 -37.15
CA GLY A 555 -36.36 -12.82 -36.24
C GLY A 555 -36.24 -11.49 -37.00
N SER A 556 -37.21 -10.59 -36.81
CA SER A 556 -37.18 -9.25 -37.43
C SER A 556 -36.02 -8.41 -36.87
N PRO A 557 -35.37 -7.57 -37.71
CA PRO A 557 -34.23 -6.76 -37.29
C PRO A 557 -34.70 -5.51 -36.51
N SER A 558 -34.98 -5.67 -35.22
CA SER A 558 -35.10 -4.57 -34.25
C SER A 558 -33.90 -4.56 -33.29
N GLY A 559 -32.69 -4.55 -33.86
CA GLY A 559 -31.43 -4.42 -33.14
C GLY A 559 -30.64 -3.26 -33.72
N SER A 560 -30.43 -2.21 -32.92
CA SER A 560 -29.52 -1.13 -33.25
C SER A 560 -28.12 -1.71 -33.48
N GLY A 561 -27.54 -1.49 -34.67
CA GLY A 561 -26.13 -1.77 -34.88
C GLY A 561 -25.26 -1.02 -33.86
N PRO A 562 -24.02 -1.49 -33.59
CA PRO A 562 -23.11 -0.78 -32.69
C PRO A 562 -22.97 0.68 -33.17
N PRO A 563 -22.97 1.68 -32.26
CA PRO A 563 -22.93 3.06 -32.68
C PRO A 563 -21.70 3.32 -33.55
N LEU A 564 -21.86 4.13 -34.60
CA LEU A 564 -20.73 4.77 -35.28
C LEU A 564 -20.24 5.92 -34.38
N TRP A 565 -19.61 5.55 -33.26
CA TRP A 565 -18.98 6.47 -32.32
C TRP A 565 -17.98 7.34 -33.09
N LYS A 566 -18.11 8.67 -33.00
CA LYS A 566 -17.13 9.57 -33.59
C LYS A 566 -15.82 9.51 -32.80
N PRO A 567 -14.65 9.71 -33.42
CA PRO A 567 -13.38 9.74 -32.69
C PRO A 567 -13.40 10.66 -31.45
N ALA A 568 -14.04 11.83 -31.54
CA ALA A 568 -14.20 12.75 -30.42
C ALA A 568 -15.02 12.17 -29.23
N GLU A 569 -16.05 11.37 -29.50
CA GLU A 569 -16.91 10.75 -28.48
C GLU A 569 -16.18 9.62 -27.75
N ILE A 570 -15.30 8.89 -28.45
CA ILE A 570 -14.44 7.86 -27.85
C ILE A 570 -13.24 8.50 -27.15
N LEU A 571 -12.77 9.65 -27.63
CA LEU A 571 -11.73 10.43 -26.95
C LEU A 571 -12.20 10.93 -25.59
N ASP A 572 -13.42 11.49 -25.50
CA ASP A 572 -14.01 11.81 -24.22
C ASP A 572 -14.19 10.54 -23.35
N LEU A 573 -14.47 9.37 -23.93
CA LEU A 573 -14.55 8.10 -23.17
C LEU A 573 -13.18 7.57 -22.66
N LEU A 574 -12.10 7.78 -23.41
CA LEU A 574 -10.74 7.35 -23.04
C LEU A 574 -10.04 8.34 -22.10
N VAL A 575 -10.45 9.61 -22.12
CA VAL A 575 -9.92 10.70 -21.29
C VAL A 575 -10.74 10.91 -20.03
N ALA A 576 -12.07 10.98 -20.17
CA ALA A 576 -13.04 10.99 -19.09
C ALA A 576 -13.65 9.59 -18.94
N THR A 577 -12.78 8.60 -18.75
CA THR A 577 -13.20 7.31 -18.21
C THR A 577 -14.02 7.55 -16.93
N PRO A 578 -14.87 6.60 -16.54
CA PRO A 578 -15.13 6.37 -15.13
C PRO A 578 -13.81 5.90 -14.47
N THR A 579 -13.74 4.75 -13.79
CA THR A 579 -12.57 4.39 -12.95
C THR A 579 -12.23 5.52 -11.95
N GLU A 580 -11.11 5.44 -11.23
CA GLU A 580 -10.69 6.52 -10.33
C GLU A 580 -9.39 7.20 -10.76
N LEU A 581 -8.50 6.47 -11.42
CA LEU A 581 -7.28 6.98 -12.00
C LEU A 581 -7.42 6.99 -13.53
N PRO A 582 -7.32 8.14 -14.20
CA PRO A 582 -7.16 8.13 -15.65
C PRO A 582 -5.83 7.45 -16.05
N PRO A 583 -5.71 6.89 -17.27
CA PRO A 583 -4.57 6.04 -17.65
C PRO A 583 -3.19 6.69 -17.47
N LEU A 584 -3.05 7.96 -17.87
CA LEU A 584 -1.81 8.73 -17.72
C LEU A 584 -1.46 8.98 -16.24
N HIS A 585 -2.46 9.21 -15.37
CA HIS A 585 -2.25 9.34 -13.93
C HIS A 585 -1.67 8.07 -13.32
N ALA A 586 -2.22 6.90 -13.67
CA ALA A 586 -1.75 5.64 -13.13
C ALA A 586 -0.33 5.31 -13.60
N ALA A 587 -0.02 5.48 -14.90
CA ALA A 587 1.34 5.27 -15.42
C ALA A 587 2.36 6.23 -14.78
N MET A 588 2.00 7.49 -14.58
CA MET A 588 2.84 8.49 -13.90
C MET A 588 3.06 8.15 -12.41
N ALA A 589 2.03 7.70 -11.71
CA ALA A 589 2.12 7.27 -10.31
C ALA A 589 2.95 5.98 -10.13
N ALA A 590 2.90 5.05 -11.10
CA ALA A 590 3.68 3.82 -11.14
C ALA A 590 5.11 3.99 -11.71
N ASN A 591 5.50 5.20 -12.11
CA ASN A 591 6.77 5.51 -12.77
C ASN A 591 7.00 4.75 -14.11
N HIS A 592 5.93 4.35 -14.81
CA HIS A 592 5.99 3.65 -16.09
C HIS A 592 6.29 4.62 -17.24
N ALA A 593 7.54 5.09 -17.33
CA ALA A 593 7.97 6.08 -18.32
C ALA A 593 7.66 5.66 -19.77
N ASP A 594 7.93 4.41 -20.13
CA ASP A 594 7.71 3.90 -21.49
C ASP A 594 6.23 3.91 -21.88
N ALA A 595 5.31 3.70 -20.92
CA ALA A 595 3.87 3.80 -21.13
C ALA A 595 3.41 5.27 -21.26
N VAL A 596 4.03 6.20 -20.52
CA VAL A 596 3.80 7.65 -20.69
C VAL A 596 4.28 8.12 -22.07
N ASP A 597 5.41 7.62 -22.55
CA ASP A 597 5.93 7.91 -23.90
C ASP A 597 5.07 7.29 -25.01
N ALA A 598 4.59 6.06 -24.84
CA ALA A 598 3.67 5.42 -25.78
C ALA A 598 2.31 6.13 -25.84
N TRP A 599 1.78 6.54 -24.69
CA TRP A 599 0.63 7.45 -24.61
C TRP A 599 0.90 8.80 -25.29
N GLY A 600 2.12 9.33 -25.17
CA GLY A 600 2.52 10.55 -25.84
C GLY A 600 2.54 10.41 -27.37
N ARG A 601 3.03 9.29 -27.89
CA ARG A 601 2.96 8.95 -29.32
C ARG A 601 1.50 8.86 -29.79
N LEU A 602 0.65 8.12 -29.07
CA LEU A 602 -0.79 8.01 -29.35
C LEU A 602 -1.49 9.39 -29.32
N LEU A 603 -1.13 10.26 -28.37
CA LEU A 603 -1.68 11.62 -28.28
C LEU A 603 -1.23 12.52 -29.44
N CYS A 604 -0.05 12.28 -30.03
CA CYS A 604 0.47 13.04 -31.15
C CYS A 604 -0.03 12.59 -32.52
N GLU A 605 -0.84 11.52 -32.60
CA GLU A 605 -1.37 11.07 -33.88
C GLU A 605 -2.28 12.13 -34.53
N PRO A 606 -2.09 12.49 -35.81
CA PRO A 606 -2.80 13.62 -36.43
C PRO A 606 -4.33 13.49 -36.37
N GLY A 607 -4.86 12.27 -36.49
CA GLY A 607 -6.31 12.02 -36.39
C GLY A 607 -6.90 12.25 -35.00
N LEU A 608 -6.06 12.31 -33.97
CA LEU A 608 -6.44 12.43 -32.56
C LEU A 608 -6.15 13.84 -32.03
N VAL A 609 -4.93 14.36 -32.20
CA VAL A 609 -4.55 15.69 -31.70
C VAL A 609 -5.37 16.81 -32.35
N ASP A 610 -5.69 16.67 -33.65
CA ASP A 610 -6.48 17.68 -34.37
C ASP A 610 -7.96 17.65 -33.98
N GLY A 611 -8.48 16.46 -33.67
CA GLY A 611 -9.88 16.26 -33.25
C GLY A 611 -10.19 16.67 -31.81
N LEU A 612 -9.19 16.75 -30.93
CA LEU A 612 -9.37 17.16 -29.53
C LEU A 612 -9.61 18.67 -29.39
N SER A 613 -10.55 19.08 -28.54
CA SER A 613 -10.58 20.48 -28.08
C SER A 613 -9.34 20.78 -27.21
N VAL A 614 -8.85 22.02 -27.20
CA VAL A 614 -7.73 22.43 -26.32
C VAL A 614 -8.04 22.10 -24.85
N ARG A 615 -9.30 22.33 -24.42
CA ARG A 615 -9.77 21.98 -23.08
C ARG A 615 -9.71 20.47 -22.81
N SER A 616 -10.10 19.63 -23.76
CA SER A 616 -10.03 18.16 -23.64
C SER A 616 -8.57 17.70 -23.55
N LEU A 617 -7.68 18.26 -24.38
CA LEU A 617 -6.24 17.96 -24.36
C LEU A 617 -5.60 18.37 -23.01
N VAL A 618 -5.84 19.59 -22.54
CA VAL A 618 -5.36 20.07 -21.22
C VAL A 618 -5.91 19.20 -20.09
N SER A 619 -7.19 18.81 -20.13
CA SER A 619 -7.77 17.88 -19.15
C SER A 619 -7.13 16.49 -19.20
N SER A 620 -6.77 15.99 -20.40
CA SER A 620 -6.07 14.71 -20.61
C SER A 620 -4.69 14.72 -19.99
N LEU A 621 -3.94 15.81 -20.18
CA LEU A 621 -2.57 15.99 -19.69
C LEU A 621 -2.53 16.27 -18.18
N ALA A 622 -3.48 17.05 -17.67
CA ALA A 622 -3.67 17.25 -16.23
C ALA A 622 -4.00 15.92 -15.54
N SER A 623 -4.86 15.11 -16.16
CA SER A 623 -5.15 13.73 -15.78
C SER A 623 -5.51 13.62 -14.29
N LEU A 624 -6.58 14.32 -13.91
CA LEU A 624 -6.96 14.48 -12.51
C LEU A 624 -7.57 13.19 -11.95
N SER A 625 -6.99 12.65 -10.89
CA SER A 625 -7.48 11.47 -10.14
C SER A 625 -7.62 11.80 -8.67
N GLY A 626 -8.81 11.55 -8.11
CA GLY A 626 -9.02 11.63 -6.65
C GLY A 626 -8.60 12.96 -6.01
N GLY A 627 -8.50 14.02 -6.82
CA GLY A 627 -7.95 15.32 -6.46
C GLY A 627 -6.65 15.72 -7.18
N GLY A 628 -5.68 14.82 -7.37
CA GLY A 628 -4.33 15.15 -7.85
C GLY A 628 -4.15 15.08 -9.36
N SER A 629 -3.23 15.89 -9.93
CA SER A 629 -2.76 15.72 -11.30
C SER A 629 -1.75 14.57 -11.44
N ALA A 630 -1.58 14.04 -12.66
CA ALA A 630 -0.60 12.98 -12.92
C ALA A 630 0.84 13.41 -12.61
N LEU A 631 1.22 14.63 -12.97
CA LEU A 631 2.52 15.20 -12.61
C LEU A 631 2.66 15.37 -11.09
N GLY A 632 1.58 15.72 -10.39
CA GLY A 632 1.55 15.86 -8.93
C GLY A 632 1.71 14.51 -8.22
N ALA A 633 1.12 13.45 -8.77
CA ALA A 633 1.31 12.08 -8.31
C ALA A 633 2.75 11.58 -8.52
N ALA A 634 3.34 11.80 -9.69
CA ALA A 634 4.74 11.46 -9.95
C ALA A 634 5.70 12.21 -9.01
N MET A 635 5.47 13.52 -8.79
CA MET A 635 6.22 14.31 -7.81
C MET A 635 6.09 13.77 -6.38
N ARG A 636 4.88 13.31 -5.99
CA ARG A 636 4.59 12.69 -4.68
C ARG A 636 5.19 11.29 -4.53
N GLY A 637 5.35 10.54 -5.62
CA GLY A 637 5.91 9.18 -5.67
C GLY A 637 7.41 9.09 -5.93
N ASN A 638 8.11 10.21 -6.15
CA ASN A 638 9.52 10.26 -6.58
C ASN A 638 9.77 9.68 -7.99
N CYS A 639 8.76 9.70 -8.86
CA CYS A 639 8.73 9.04 -10.17
C CYS A 639 9.49 9.84 -11.26
N ALA A 640 10.81 9.95 -11.10
CA ALA A 640 11.67 10.79 -11.94
C ALA A 640 11.69 10.41 -13.43
N ALA A 641 11.51 9.13 -13.77
CA ALA A 641 11.51 8.68 -15.16
C ALA A 641 10.20 9.12 -15.86
N ALA A 642 9.06 8.94 -15.20
CA ALA A 642 7.77 9.40 -15.72
C ALA A 642 7.69 10.94 -15.85
N ILE A 643 8.33 11.72 -14.96
CA ILE A 643 8.44 13.18 -15.11
C ILE A 643 9.20 13.56 -16.40
N LYS A 644 10.25 12.82 -16.76
CA LYS A 644 11.00 13.03 -18.01
C LYS A 644 10.18 12.65 -19.25
N ALA A 645 9.41 11.55 -19.20
CA ALA A 645 8.46 11.18 -20.26
C ALA A 645 7.38 12.26 -20.44
N MET A 646 6.83 12.78 -19.33
CA MET A 646 5.90 13.92 -19.37
C MET A 646 6.55 15.19 -19.96
N GLN A 647 7.83 15.47 -19.69
CA GLN A 647 8.57 16.55 -20.37
C GLN A 647 8.65 16.33 -21.88
N ALA A 648 8.95 15.11 -22.34
CA ALA A 648 8.97 14.78 -23.76
C ALA A 648 7.59 15.00 -24.42
N LEU A 649 6.51 14.57 -23.75
CA LEU A 649 5.13 14.79 -24.20
C LEU A 649 4.74 16.27 -24.26
N LEU A 650 4.97 17.04 -23.18
CA LEU A 650 4.63 18.49 -23.14
C LEU A 650 5.43 19.31 -24.16
N THR A 651 6.57 18.80 -24.63
CA THR A 651 7.43 19.46 -25.62
C THR A 651 7.32 18.88 -27.04
N ALA A 652 6.44 17.90 -27.26
CA ALA A 652 6.14 17.37 -28.59
C ALA A 652 5.44 18.46 -29.44
N PRO A 653 5.85 18.74 -30.69
CA PRO A 653 5.36 19.89 -31.46
C PRO A 653 3.83 19.96 -31.60
N ALA A 654 3.17 18.82 -31.81
CA ALA A 654 1.71 18.74 -31.97
C ALA A 654 0.95 19.15 -30.70
N VAL A 655 1.52 18.88 -29.52
CA VAL A 655 0.96 19.20 -28.21
C VAL A 655 1.35 20.62 -27.79
N ALA A 656 2.64 20.95 -27.84
CA ALA A 656 3.19 22.23 -27.40
C ALA A 656 2.54 23.45 -28.09
N ALA A 657 2.24 23.33 -29.39
CA ALA A 657 1.55 24.38 -30.16
C ALA A 657 0.13 24.70 -29.64
N ARG A 658 -0.50 23.78 -28.89
CA ARG A 658 -1.90 23.87 -28.45
C ARG A 658 -2.06 24.18 -26.96
N ILE A 659 -1.05 23.92 -26.13
CA ILE A 659 -1.13 24.04 -24.65
C ILE A 659 -0.28 25.16 -24.05
N SER A 660 0.41 25.96 -24.86
CA SER A 660 1.42 26.92 -24.41
C SER A 660 0.91 27.96 -23.38
N GLY A 661 -0.37 28.34 -23.45
CA GLY A 661 -1.01 29.21 -22.45
C GLY A 661 -1.39 28.52 -21.14
N ASP A 662 -1.60 27.20 -21.16
CA ASP A 662 -2.04 26.39 -20.01
C ASP A 662 -0.86 25.70 -19.27
N LEU A 663 0.35 25.73 -19.86
CA LEU A 663 1.57 25.15 -19.29
C LEU A 663 1.81 25.52 -17.81
N PRO A 664 1.65 26.78 -17.35
CA PRO A 664 1.83 27.11 -15.93
C PRO A 664 0.89 26.35 -14.99
N GLY A 665 -0.35 26.05 -15.41
CA GLY A 665 -1.31 25.30 -14.60
C GLY A 665 -1.03 23.79 -14.61
N LEU A 666 -0.64 23.24 -15.77
CA LEU A 666 -0.22 21.84 -15.89
C LEU A 666 1.03 21.54 -15.04
N ILE A 667 2.01 22.46 -15.05
CA ILE A 667 3.30 22.31 -14.38
C ILE A 667 3.21 22.57 -12.87
N GLU A 668 2.33 23.47 -12.41
CA GLU A 668 2.04 23.65 -10.98
C GLU A 668 1.61 22.32 -10.30
N ALA A 669 0.93 21.47 -11.07
CA ALA A 669 0.60 20.11 -10.69
C ALA A 669 -0.15 20.03 -9.34
N ALA A 670 -0.99 21.02 -9.08
CA ALA A 670 -1.76 21.14 -7.86
C ALA A 670 -2.86 20.07 -7.78
N ASP A 671 -3.12 19.55 -6.57
CA ASP A 671 -4.31 18.73 -6.30
C ASP A 671 -5.56 19.60 -6.00
N THR A 672 -6.71 18.99 -5.71
CA THR A 672 -7.97 19.71 -5.42
C THR A 672 -7.94 20.51 -4.12
N LEU A 673 -7.08 20.14 -3.18
CA LEU A 673 -6.76 20.95 -2.00
C LEU A 673 -5.80 22.10 -2.34
N LYS A 674 -5.36 22.15 -3.61
CA LYS A 674 -4.41 23.08 -4.21
C LYS A 674 -3.01 22.98 -3.59
N TYR A 675 -2.58 21.77 -3.22
CA TYR A 675 -1.18 21.50 -2.88
C TYR A 675 -0.35 21.30 -4.16
N PRO A 676 0.65 22.17 -4.47
CA PRO A 676 1.47 22.00 -5.66
C PRO A 676 2.32 20.72 -5.62
N GLY A 677 2.66 20.20 -6.80
CA GLY A 677 3.48 18.99 -6.93
C GLY A 677 4.86 19.13 -6.24
N LEU A 678 5.49 20.31 -6.37
CA LEU A 678 6.78 20.61 -5.74
C LEU A 678 6.72 20.58 -4.20
N LEU A 679 5.65 21.11 -3.58
CA LEU A 679 5.44 21.01 -2.13
C LEU A 679 5.29 19.55 -1.68
N SER A 680 4.56 18.73 -2.45
CA SER A 680 4.43 17.29 -2.16
C SER A 680 5.78 16.55 -2.20
N ALA A 681 6.63 16.86 -3.18
CA ALA A 681 7.97 16.29 -3.29
C ALA A 681 8.91 16.74 -2.15
N LEU A 682 8.88 18.05 -1.81
CA LEU A 682 9.69 18.65 -0.75
C LEU A 682 9.38 18.06 0.63
N MET A 683 8.09 17.95 0.99
CA MET A 683 7.68 17.36 2.28
C MET A 683 8.12 15.89 2.42
N ARG A 684 8.12 15.12 1.33
CA ARG A 684 8.46 13.69 1.36
C ARG A 684 9.97 13.43 1.33
N GLY A 685 10.73 14.33 0.70
CA GLY A 685 12.17 14.18 0.49
C GLY A 685 12.53 13.64 -0.89
N ASN A 686 11.66 13.82 -1.89
CA ASN A 686 11.72 13.17 -3.20
C ASN A 686 12.73 13.86 -4.14
N VAL A 687 14.03 13.65 -3.88
CA VAL A 687 15.15 14.30 -4.59
C VAL A 687 15.08 14.11 -6.11
N ALA A 688 14.95 12.86 -6.58
CA ALA A 688 15.00 12.55 -8.01
C ALA A 688 13.83 13.19 -8.79
N ALA A 689 12.65 13.33 -8.17
CA ALA A 689 11.55 14.07 -8.75
C ALA A 689 11.80 15.58 -8.79
N ILE A 690 12.43 16.18 -7.77
CA ILE A 690 12.81 17.60 -7.79
C ILE A 690 13.85 17.87 -8.89
N GLU A 691 14.81 16.96 -9.09
CA GLU A 691 15.80 17.04 -10.18
C GLU A 691 15.15 16.91 -11.57
N ALA A 692 14.23 15.95 -11.75
CA ALA A 692 13.48 15.82 -13.01
C ALA A 692 12.57 17.03 -13.28
N TYR A 693 11.94 17.58 -12.24
CA TYR A 693 11.15 18.81 -12.34
C TYR A 693 12.01 20.04 -12.64
N THR A 694 13.25 20.08 -12.15
CA THR A 694 14.25 21.10 -12.53
C THR A 694 14.53 21.03 -14.03
N ALA A 695 14.76 19.84 -14.57
CA ALA A 695 14.99 19.64 -16.01
C ALA A 695 13.77 20.03 -16.87
N LEU A 696 12.54 19.75 -16.40
CA LEU A 696 11.29 20.17 -17.03
C LEU A 696 11.15 21.70 -17.08
N LEU A 697 11.38 22.39 -15.95
CA LEU A 697 11.31 23.85 -15.88
C LEU A 697 12.42 24.54 -16.68
N ALA A 698 13.58 23.89 -16.81
CA ALA A 698 14.74 24.38 -17.53
C ALA A 698 14.71 24.12 -19.05
N ASP A 699 13.74 23.37 -19.56
CA ASP A 699 13.66 23.07 -20.99
C ASP A 699 13.50 24.37 -21.80
N PRO A 700 14.32 24.64 -22.83
CA PRO A 700 14.19 25.85 -23.66
C PRO A 700 12.81 26.00 -24.34
N ARG A 701 12.05 24.91 -24.47
CA ARG A 701 10.69 24.89 -25.03
C ARG A 701 9.59 25.13 -23.99
N ILE A 702 9.91 25.03 -22.69
CA ILE A 702 8.97 25.24 -21.57
C ILE A 702 9.23 26.59 -20.89
N THR A 703 10.50 26.90 -20.59
CA THR A 703 10.93 28.11 -19.86
C THR A 703 10.25 29.40 -20.35
N PRO A 704 10.17 29.69 -21.67
CA PRO A 704 9.57 30.93 -22.18
C PRO A 704 8.08 31.09 -21.84
N HIS A 705 7.36 29.99 -21.61
CA HIS A 705 5.93 29.96 -21.30
C HIS A 705 5.64 29.97 -19.79
N VAL A 706 6.61 29.59 -18.96
CA VAL A 706 6.45 29.54 -17.49
C VAL A 706 7.22 30.61 -16.72
N LYS A 707 8.14 31.36 -17.36
CA LYS A 707 9.02 32.33 -16.70
C LYS A 707 8.32 33.30 -15.73
N GLU A 708 7.19 33.89 -16.15
CA GLU A 708 6.41 34.83 -15.32
C GLU A 708 5.74 34.13 -14.11
N ALA A 709 5.53 32.81 -14.21
CA ALA A 709 4.96 31.99 -13.15
C ALA A 709 6.02 31.36 -12.23
N LEU A 710 7.32 31.36 -12.59
CA LEU A 710 8.39 30.72 -11.81
C LEU A 710 8.42 31.14 -10.33
N PRO A 711 8.33 32.43 -9.95
CA PRO A 711 8.26 32.82 -8.54
C PRO A 711 7.13 32.14 -7.77
N ARG A 712 5.96 31.96 -8.40
CA ARG A 712 4.77 31.33 -7.81
C ARG A 712 4.92 29.81 -7.73
N LEU A 713 5.38 29.19 -8.82
CA LEU A 713 5.62 27.75 -8.92
C LEU A 713 6.65 27.27 -7.91
N LEU A 714 7.72 28.04 -7.72
CA LEU A 714 8.84 27.67 -6.83
C LEU A 714 8.57 28.01 -5.37
N ALA A 715 7.80 29.06 -5.08
CA ALA A 715 7.26 29.27 -3.74
C ALA A 715 6.37 28.09 -3.29
N ALA A 716 5.71 27.40 -4.25
CA ALA A 716 4.92 26.18 -4.05
C ALA A 716 4.02 26.25 -2.81
N LYS A 717 3.34 27.40 -2.62
CA LYS A 717 2.60 27.68 -1.39
C LYS A 717 1.36 26.79 -1.30
N ASP A 718 1.12 26.21 -0.13
CA ASP A 718 -0.19 25.67 0.24
C ASP A 718 -1.25 26.78 0.09
N ALA A 719 -2.29 26.56 -0.71
CA ALA A 719 -3.35 27.54 -0.92
C ALA A 719 -4.18 27.85 0.34
N GLN A 720 -4.24 26.94 1.31
CA GLN A 720 -5.01 27.11 2.54
C GLN A 720 -4.26 27.95 3.58
N ARG A 721 -2.99 27.61 3.85
CA ARG A 721 -2.20 28.25 4.92
C ARG A 721 -1.14 29.23 4.44
N ALA A 722 -0.97 29.37 3.12
CA ALA A 722 0.12 30.10 2.46
C ALA A 722 1.54 29.65 2.90
N VAL A 723 1.68 28.38 3.33
CA VAL A 723 2.94 27.78 3.78
C VAL A 723 3.83 27.51 2.56
N PRO A 724 5.06 28.06 2.49
CA PRO A 724 5.97 27.83 1.36
C PRO A 724 6.43 26.37 1.25
N GLY A 725 6.62 25.88 0.03
CA GLY A 725 7.01 24.49 -0.26
C GLY A 725 8.22 24.00 0.51
N VAL A 726 9.29 24.81 0.54
CA VAL A 726 10.55 24.49 1.20
C VAL A 726 10.42 24.39 2.73
N LEU A 727 9.46 25.10 3.34
CA LEU A 727 9.20 24.97 4.78
C LEU A 727 8.69 23.56 5.11
N GLY A 728 7.90 22.94 4.24
CA GLY A 728 7.44 21.57 4.41
C GLY A 728 8.55 20.53 4.44
N ALA A 729 9.68 20.79 3.76
CA ALA A 729 10.91 19.99 3.84
C ALA A 729 11.69 20.25 5.14
N ILE A 730 11.79 21.52 5.54
CA ILE A 730 12.46 21.98 6.77
C ILE A 730 11.79 21.40 8.01
N GLU A 731 10.46 21.49 8.12
CA GLU A 731 9.69 20.94 9.25
C GLU A 731 9.91 19.43 9.46
N ARG A 732 10.24 18.71 8.39
CA ARG A 732 10.45 17.25 8.34
C ARG A 732 11.93 16.84 8.24
N GLY A 733 12.87 17.77 8.42
CA GLY A 733 14.31 17.49 8.41
C GLY A 733 14.86 16.98 7.07
N LYS A 734 14.21 17.27 5.94
CA LYS A 734 14.53 16.68 4.62
C LYS A 734 15.70 17.36 3.92
N VAL A 735 16.89 17.30 4.53
CA VAL A 735 18.14 17.96 4.08
C VAL A 735 18.42 17.78 2.59
N SER A 736 18.35 16.55 2.06
CA SER A 736 18.65 16.28 0.65
C SER A 736 17.66 16.96 -0.32
N ALA A 737 16.38 17.10 0.05
CA ALA A 737 15.40 17.82 -0.77
C ALA A 737 15.60 19.34 -0.72
N ILE A 738 16.10 19.89 0.38
CA ILE A 738 16.51 21.30 0.47
C ILE A 738 17.71 21.56 -0.46
N ARG A 739 18.68 20.63 -0.51
CA ARG A 739 19.81 20.70 -1.46
C ARG A 739 19.37 20.57 -2.92
N ALA A 740 18.39 19.68 -3.22
CA ALA A 740 17.81 19.58 -4.56
C ALA A 740 17.07 20.86 -4.97
N TYR A 741 16.32 21.45 -4.03
CA TYR A 741 15.65 22.75 -4.23
C TYR A 741 16.64 23.91 -4.42
N HIS A 742 17.75 23.90 -3.69
CA HIS A 742 18.86 24.84 -3.89
C HIS A 742 19.45 24.72 -5.29
N ALA A 743 19.71 23.51 -5.78
CA ALA A 743 20.18 23.26 -7.14
C ALA A 743 19.16 23.73 -8.21
N LEU A 744 17.85 23.55 -7.95
CA LEU A 744 16.77 24.09 -8.78
C LEU A 744 16.83 25.62 -8.85
N LEU A 745 16.85 26.30 -7.69
CA LEU A 745 16.90 27.77 -7.64
C LEU A 745 18.17 28.34 -8.28
N ARG A 746 19.31 27.62 -8.24
CA ARG A 746 20.58 27.98 -8.91
C ARG A 746 20.55 27.82 -10.43
N HIS A 747 19.54 27.16 -11.01
CA HIS A 747 19.61 26.75 -12.41
C HIS A 747 19.66 27.98 -13.35
N PRO A 748 20.58 28.04 -14.35
CA PRO A 748 20.75 29.25 -15.19
C PRO A 748 19.50 29.70 -15.95
N ALA A 749 18.60 28.78 -16.28
CA ALA A 749 17.30 29.10 -16.91
C ALA A 749 16.23 29.61 -15.92
N VAL A 750 16.46 29.48 -14.60
CA VAL A 750 15.51 29.82 -13.53
C VAL A 750 15.89 31.12 -12.83
N VAL A 751 17.17 31.29 -12.46
CA VAL A 751 17.68 32.45 -11.70
C VAL A 751 17.18 33.80 -12.25
N PRO A 752 17.30 34.11 -13.57
CA PRO A 752 16.93 35.43 -14.12
C PRO A 752 15.45 35.79 -14.00
N HIS A 753 14.61 34.83 -13.58
CA HIS A 753 13.16 34.99 -13.45
C HIS A 753 12.70 34.97 -11.99
N ILE A 754 13.61 34.79 -11.03
CA ILE A 754 13.30 34.75 -9.59
C ILE A 754 14.14 35.71 -8.73
N GLU A 755 15.06 36.47 -9.32
CA GLU A 755 15.97 37.38 -8.59
C GLU A 755 15.28 38.22 -7.50
N GLN A 756 14.15 38.86 -7.83
CA GLN A 756 13.35 39.68 -6.91
C GLN A 756 12.61 38.86 -5.84
N ALA A 757 12.33 37.58 -6.11
CA ALA A 757 11.64 36.67 -5.22
C ALA A 757 12.59 35.86 -4.31
N LEU A 758 13.90 35.84 -4.61
CA LEU A 758 14.90 35.07 -3.83
C LEU A 758 14.82 35.35 -2.31
N PRO A 759 14.73 36.60 -1.81
CA PRO A 759 14.59 36.84 -0.37
C PRO A 759 13.38 36.14 0.25
N ASP A 760 12.21 36.18 -0.40
CA ASP A 760 10.98 35.54 0.11
C ASP A 760 11.03 34.01 0.00
N LEU A 761 11.62 33.47 -1.07
CA LEU A 761 11.81 32.03 -1.28
C LEU A 761 12.75 31.44 -0.22
N LEU A 762 13.86 32.13 0.09
CA LEU A 762 14.84 31.69 1.10
C LEU A 762 14.35 31.93 2.54
N ALA A 763 13.56 32.98 2.79
CA ALA A 763 12.96 33.21 4.10
C ALA A 763 12.05 32.07 4.56
N ALA A 764 11.42 31.37 3.61
CA ALA A 764 10.47 30.28 3.86
C ALA A 764 9.39 30.67 4.90
N ARG A 765 8.94 31.93 4.85
CA ARG A 765 8.12 32.54 5.90
C ARG A 765 6.62 32.28 5.70
N VAL A 766 5.94 31.81 6.76
CA VAL A 766 4.48 31.73 6.81
C VAL A 766 3.90 33.11 7.11
N PRO A 767 2.96 33.65 6.31
CA PRO A 767 2.43 35.01 6.51
C PRO A 767 1.78 35.23 7.88
N HIS A 768 0.98 34.27 8.35
CA HIS A 768 0.17 34.42 9.56
C HIS A 768 0.91 34.06 10.86
N SER A 769 1.85 33.10 10.82
CA SER A 769 2.61 32.67 12.01
C SER A 769 4.01 33.28 12.09
N GLY A 770 4.39 34.14 11.14
CA GLY A 770 5.71 34.80 11.05
C GLY A 770 6.91 33.85 10.97
N THR A 771 6.68 32.55 11.13
CA THR A 771 7.67 31.50 11.29
C THR A 771 8.40 31.31 9.98
N CYS A 772 9.73 31.35 10.06
CA CYS A 772 10.65 31.17 8.95
C CYS A 772 11.48 29.91 9.18
N GLY A 773 12.02 29.34 8.09
CA GLY A 773 12.65 28.03 8.10
C GLY A 773 13.83 27.89 9.07
N LEU A 774 14.68 28.92 9.14
CA LEU A 774 15.84 28.93 10.03
C LEU A 774 15.43 28.97 11.52
N ALA A 775 14.40 29.75 11.87
CA ALA A 775 13.88 29.82 13.24
C ALA A 775 13.36 28.46 13.71
N PHE A 776 12.60 27.78 12.84
CA PHE A 776 12.09 26.44 13.09
C PHE A 776 13.24 25.43 13.26
N SER A 777 14.23 25.46 12.36
CA SER A 777 15.37 24.54 12.40
C SER A 777 16.18 24.66 13.69
N MET A 778 16.34 25.89 14.20
CA MET A 778 16.98 26.16 15.48
C MET A 778 16.16 25.66 16.67
N GLU A 779 14.84 25.86 16.66
CA GLU A 779 13.93 25.42 17.73
C GLU A 779 13.85 23.90 17.91
N TYR A 780 13.96 23.13 16.82
CA TYR A 780 13.92 21.66 16.83
C TYR A 780 15.31 21.00 16.72
N GLY A 781 16.39 21.79 16.70
CA GLY A 781 17.76 21.28 16.73
C GLY A 781 18.27 20.67 15.42
N TYR A 782 17.66 20.98 14.27
CA TYR A 782 17.97 20.41 12.96
C TYR A 782 19.26 20.98 12.34
N ALA A 783 20.42 20.64 12.91
CA ALA A 783 21.75 21.09 12.44
C ALA A 783 21.95 20.91 10.92
N GLY A 784 21.71 19.72 10.38
CA GLY A 784 21.86 19.46 8.94
C GLY A 784 20.93 20.27 8.02
N VAL A 785 19.82 20.79 8.54
CA VAL A 785 18.95 21.73 7.81
C VAL A 785 19.53 23.14 7.85
N ILE A 786 20.11 23.55 8.98
CA ILE A 786 20.84 24.82 9.12
C ILE A 786 22.03 24.84 8.17
N ASP A 787 22.79 23.75 8.04
CA ASP A 787 23.89 23.61 7.08
C ASP A 787 23.40 23.74 5.62
N ALA A 788 22.22 23.21 5.29
CA ALA A 788 21.63 23.34 3.96
C ALA A 788 21.13 24.76 3.67
N LEU A 789 20.53 25.43 4.66
CA LEU A 789 20.13 26.84 4.56
C LEU A 789 21.36 27.76 4.48
N HIS A 790 22.44 27.45 5.20
CA HIS A 790 23.73 28.14 5.12
C HIS A 790 24.28 28.07 3.69
N ALA A 791 24.33 26.89 3.08
CA ALA A 791 24.76 26.73 1.69
C ALA A 791 23.91 27.54 0.69
N MET A 792 22.62 27.77 0.96
CA MET A 792 21.76 28.66 0.16
C MET A 792 22.06 30.14 0.41
N LEU A 793 22.25 30.56 1.66
CA LEU A 793 22.51 31.97 2.01
C LEU A 793 23.92 32.45 1.63
N ALA A 794 24.90 31.55 1.63
CA ALA A 794 26.28 31.82 1.19
C ALA A 794 26.48 31.68 -0.34
N ASP A 795 25.40 31.44 -1.11
CA ASP A 795 25.50 31.16 -2.54
C ASP A 795 25.93 32.41 -3.35
N PRO A 796 27.07 32.37 -4.08
CA PRO A 796 27.53 33.50 -4.90
C PRO A 796 26.55 33.99 -5.97
N ILE A 797 25.61 33.14 -6.42
CA ILE A 797 24.54 33.50 -7.36
C ILE A 797 23.43 34.26 -6.65
N PHE A 798 23.10 33.92 -5.40
CA PHE A 798 21.99 34.56 -4.70
C PHE A 798 22.42 35.82 -3.94
N LEU A 799 23.66 35.87 -3.43
CA LEU A 799 24.20 36.98 -2.63
C LEU A 799 23.92 38.37 -3.21
N PRO A 800 24.12 38.67 -4.52
CA PRO A 800 23.79 39.98 -5.10
C PRO A 800 22.33 40.41 -4.91
N HIS A 801 21.41 39.46 -4.84
CA HIS A 801 19.96 39.70 -4.74
C HIS A 801 19.44 39.63 -3.30
N ILE A 802 20.14 38.94 -2.40
CA ILE A 802 19.71 38.74 -1.00
C ILE A 802 20.52 39.54 0.03
N ALA A 803 21.67 40.11 -0.33
CA ALA A 803 22.55 40.83 0.59
C ALA A 803 21.85 41.89 1.48
N PRO A 804 20.91 42.73 0.97
CA PRO A 804 20.16 43.67 1.82
C PRO A 804 19.20 42.99 2.80
N ALA A 805 18.76 41.76 2.50
CA ALA A 805 17.84 40.98 3.32
C ALA A 805 18.55 40.02 4.30
N LEU A 806 19.86 39.75 4.11
CA LEU A 806 20.62 38.78 4.92
C LEU A 806 20.46 38.98 6.44
N PRO A 807 20.53 40.19 7.02
CA PRO A 807 20.30 40.37 8.45
C PRO A 807 18.95 39.82 8.92
N GLY A 808 17.87 40.07 8.17
CA GLY A 808 16.52 39.58 8.51
C GLY A 808 16.28 38.09 8.18
N LEU A 809 17.03 37.54 7.23
CA LEU A 809 17.04 36.11 6.91
C LEU A 809 17.77 35.30 8.00
N VAL A 810 18.89 35.82 8.51
CA VAL A 810 19.71 35.18 9.56
C VAL A 810 19.11 35.38 10.96
N GLU A 811 18.49 36.52 11.26
CA GLU A 811 17.85 36.77 12.57
C GLU A 811 16.71 35.79 12.88
N ALA A 812 15.92 35.46 11.84
CA ALA A 812 14.92 34.40 11.84
C ALA A 812 14.05 34.32 13.12
N ARG A 813 12.98 35.11 13.17
CA ARG A 813 12.02 35.17 14.31
C ARG A 813 10.75 34.35 14.09
N ARG A 814 10.12 33.93 15.20
CA ARG A 814 8.73 33.44 15.34
C ARG A 814 7.72 34.61 15.47
N THR A 815 6.40 34.34 15.41
CA THR A 815 5.33 35.36 15.63
C THR A 815 5.43 36.11 16.94
N ASN A 816 5.85 35.43 18.01
CA ASN A 816 6.03 36.03 19.34
C ASN A 816 7.32 36.86 19.45
N GLY A 817 7.95 37.19 18.32
CA GLY A 817 9.21 37.92 18.23
C GLY A 817 10.45 37.10 18.60
N MET A 818 10.32 35.87 19.09
CA MET A 818 11.45 35.09 19.62
C MET A 818 12.40 34.65 18.47
N PRO A 819 13.70 34.98 18.54
CA PRO A 819 14.70 34.56 17.55
C PRO A 819 15.00 33.06 17.62
N GLY A 820 15.38 32.46 16.49
CA GLY A 820 15.80 31.06 16.40
C GLY A 820 16.90 30.69 17.41
N LEU A 821 17.92 31.54 17.55
CA LEU A 821 19.01 31.31 18.51
C LEU A 821 18.52 31.23 19.97
N ALA A 822 17.55 32.06 20.36
CA ALA A 822 16.97 32.02 21.71
C ALA A 822 16.25 30.70 21.99
N LEU A 823 15.55 30.16 20.98
CA LEU A 823 14.84 28.89 21.05
C LEU A 823 15.83 27.71 21.17
N ALA A 824 16.88 27.67 20.35
CA ALA A 824 17.92 26.65 20.42
C ALA A 824 18.64 26.66 21.78
N LEU A 825 18.91 27.85 22.32
CA LEU A 825 19.55 28.04 23.63
C LEU A 825 18.68 27.54 24.77
N ARG A 826 17.40 27.94 24.81
CA ARG A 826 16.43 27.47 25.81
C ARG A 826 16.18 25.96 25.74
N ASN A 827 16.14 25.38 24.53
CA ASN A 827 15.84 23.97 24.32
C ASN A 827 17.09 23.05 24.38
N GLY A 828 18.30 23.60 24.56
CA GLY A 828 19.53 22.80 24.72
C GLY A 828 20.18 22.30 23.43
N HIS A 829 19.82 22.82 22.26
CA HIS A 829 20.20 22.27 20.95
C HIS A 829 21.62 22.66 20.48
N VAL A 830 22.64 22.10 21.16
CA VAL A 830 24.07 22.34 20.91
C VAL A 830 24.49 22.21 19.45
N ALA A 831 24.00 21.18 18.73
CA ALA A 831 24.38 20.95 17.34
C ALA A 831 23.86 22.06 16.40
N ALA A 832 22.64 22.54 16.61
CA ALA A 832 22.07 23.66 15.86
C ALA A 832 22.78 24.99 16.16
N ILE A 833 23.14 25.23 17.44
CA ILE A 833 23.93 26.41 17.83
C ILE A 833 25.30 26.41 17.12
N LYS A 834 25.95 25.25 16.97
CA LYS A 834 27.21 25.12 16.21
C LYS A 834 27.01 25.31 14.70
N ALA A 835 25.99 24.71 14.09
CA ALA A 835 25.69 24.95 12.67
C ALA A 835 25.41 26.44 12.37
N PHE A 836 24.70 27.13 13.29
CA PHE A 836 24.46 28.56 13.19
C PHE A 836 25.73 29.39 13.39
N HIS A 837 26.64 28.97 14.28
CA HIS A 837 27.98 29.58 14.43
C HIS A 837 28.76 29.52 13.11
N GLU A 838 28.82 28.36 12.45
CA GLU A 838 29.47 28.22 11.14
C GLU A 838 28.88 29.16 10.08
N MET A 839 27.54 29.30 10.04
CA MET A 839 26.86 30.24 9.16
C MET A 839 27.20 31.72 9.46
N LEU A 840 27.30 32.10 10.75
CA LEU A 840 27.60 33.48 11.14
C LEU A 840 29.02 33.92 10.78
N ARG A 841 29.99 33.00 10.79
CA ARG A 841 31.40 33.29 10.47
C ARG A 841 31.76 33.08 9.00
N ASP A 842 30.80 32.66 8.18
CA ASP A 842 31.04 32.47 6.75
C ASP A 842 31.49 33.79 6.10
N PRO A 843 32.63 33.82 5.37
CA PRO A 843 33.19 35.05 4.82
C PRO A 843 32.29 35.72 3.76
N ALA A 844 31.31 35.00 3.21
CA ALA A 844 30.34 35.52 2.26
C ALA A 844 29.08 36.08 2.95
N ILE A 845 28.75 35.64 4.17
CA ILE A 845 27.59 36.12 4.95
C ILE A 845 28.00 37.24 5.92
N LEU A 846 29.10 37.06 6.65
CA LEU A 846 29.56 37.94 7.74
C LEU A 846 29.63 39.43 7.34
N PRO A 847 30.14 39.84 6.17
CA PRO A 847 30.20 41.26 5.78
C PRO A 847 28.82 41.95 5.73
N HIS A 848 27.76 41.20 5.45
CA HIS A 848 26.39 41.72 5.31
C HIS A 848 25.63 41.74 6.65
N ILE A 849 25.99 40.88 7.60
CA ILE A 849 25.34 40.80 8.92
C ILE A 849 26.15 41.47 10.05
N ALA A 850 27.42 41.80 9.83
CA ALA A 850 28.33 42.37 10.82
C ALA A 850 27.74 43.56 11.63
N PRO A 851 27.04 44.55 11.02
CA PRO A 851 26.42 45.65 11.78
C PRO A 851 25.31 45.19 12.74
N SER A 852 24.64 44.09 12.43
CA SER A 852 23.54 43.52 13.23
C SER A 852 23.99 42.40 14.17
N LEU A 853 25.24 41.93 14.06
CA LEU A 853 25.75 40.78 14.81
C LEU A 853 25.57 40.87 16.34
N PRO A 854 25.76 42.04 17.00
CA PRO A 854 25.48 42.17 18.43
C PRO A 854 24.01 41.89 18.79
N ASP A 855 23.06 42.35 17.98
CA ASP A 855 21.62 42.18 18.22
C ASP A 855 21.16 40.75 17.86
N LEU A 856 21.69 40.18 16.78
CA LEU A 856 21.52 38.78 16.40
C LEU A 856 21.92 37.83 17.55
N LEU A 857 23.08 38.08 18.17
CA LEU A 857 23.58 37.28 19.29
C LEU A 857 22.92 37.61 20.63
N ALA A 858 22.42 38.83 20.83
CA ALA A 858 21.60 39.15 22.00
C ALA A 858 20.34 38.28 22.06
N ALA A 859 19.80 37.91 20.89
CA ALA A 859 18.73 36.94 20.71
C ALA A 859 17.58 37.15 21.72
N ARG A 860 17.12 38.41 21.84
CA ARG A 860 16.14 38.79 22.86
C ARG A 860 14.73 38.33 22.50
N ASP A 861 14.03 37.76 23.47
CA ASP A 861 12.60 37.46 23.35
C ASP A 861 11.71 38.71 23.40
N GLY A 862 10.40 38.54 23.29
CA GLY A 862 9.41 39.64 23.35
C GLY A 862 9.36 40.38 24.70
N ALA A 863 10.00 39.86 25.76
CA ALA A 863 10.17 40.54 27.04
C ALA A 863 11.56 41.21 27.19
N GLY A 864 12.41 41.12 26.16
CA GLY A 864 13.77 41.65 26.17
C GLY A 864 14.82 40.70 26.78
N THR A 865 14.43 39.50 27.20
CA THR A 865 15.29 38.50 27.86
C THR A 865 16.30 37.92 26.87
N PRO A 866 17.63 38.03 27.11
CA PRO A 866 18.62 37.46 26.21
C PRO A 866 18.57 35.93 26.14
N GLY A 867 18.85 35.35 24.97
CA GLY A 867 18.84 33.89 24.77
C GLY A 867 19.75 33.12 25.74
N LEU A 868 20.91 33.68 26.12
CA LEU A 868 21.81 33.09 27.12
C LEU A 868 21.15 32.99 28.52
N ALA A 869 20.38 34.00 28.92
CA ALA A 869 19.65 33.95 30.19
C ALA A 869 18.57 32.85 30.17
N LEU A 870 17.90 32.64 29.03
CA LEU A 870 16.94 31.55 28.85
C LEU A 870 17.61 30.17 28.93
N ALA A 871 18.81 29.97 28.36
CA ALA A 871 19.57 28.72 28.51
C ALA A 871 19.94 28.43 29.97
N LEU A 872 20.36 29.45 30.72
CA LEU A 872 20.70 29.30 32.14
C LEU A 872 19.48 29.01 33.01
N GLN A 873 18.35 29.69 32.75
CA GLN A 873 17.06 29.42 33.42
C GLN A 873 16.52 28.00 33.12
N ALA A 874 16.67 27.54 31.87
CA ALA A 874 16.27 26.20 31.44
C ALA A 874 17.29 25.09 31.80
N LEU A 875 18.34 25.41 32.57
CA LEU A 875 19.40 24.50 33.01
C LEU A 875 20.11 23.78 31.84
N GLN A 876 20.46 24.51 30.79
CA GLN A 876 21.12 24.00 29.57
C GLN A 876 22.61 24.41 29.48
N PRO A 877 23.50 23.88 30.35
CA PRO A 877 24.90 24.32 30.42
C PRO A 877 25.69 24.04 29.14
N ALA A 878 25.36 22.97 28.40
CA ALA A 878 26.04 22.64 27.15
C ALA A 878 25.69 23.64 26.02
N ALA A 879 24.46 24.15 25.98
CA ALA A 879 24.04 25.18 25.04
C ALA A 879 24.64 26.55 25.39
N ALA A 880 24.70 26.89 26.69
CA ALA A 880 25.43 28.07 27.15
C ALA A 880 26.94 28.00 26.80
N ALA A 881 27.58 26.83 26.97
CA ALA A 881 28.98 26.63 26.56
C ALA A 881 29.19 26.76 25.03
N ALA A 882 28.26 26.26 24.22
CA ALA A 882 28.27 26.47 22.77
C ALA A 882 28.13 27.96 22.41
N PHE A 883 27.25 28.70 23.08
CA PHE A 883 27.11 30.15 22.90
C PHE A 883 28.37 30.93 23.30
N TYR A 884 29.01 30.57 24.42
CA TYR A 884 30.30 31.16 24.79
C TYR A 884 31.40 30.88 23.76
N SER A 885 31.33 29.76 23.04
CA SER A 885 32.23 29.47 21.92
C SER A 885 32.03 30.43 20.74
N ILE A 886 30.77 30.82 20.44
CA ILE A 886 30.45 31.87 19.45
C ILE A 886 31.06 33.20 19.87
N LEU A 887 30.87 33.62 21.13
CA LEU A 887 31.43 34.87 21.65
C LEU A 887 32.98 34.84 21.73
N ALA A 888 33.59 33.65 21.82
CA ALA A 888 35.03 33.46 21.85
C ALA A 888 35.68 33.39 20.46
N ASP A 889 34.89 33.22 19.40
CA ASP A 889 35.37 33.18 18.02
C ASP A 889 36.07 34.51 17.65
N ARG A 890 37.24 34.40 17.02
CA ARG A 890 38.11 35.54 16.70
C ARG A 890 37.55 36.39 15.56
N ASP A 891 36.90 35.74 14.59
CA ASP A 891 36.40 36.38 13.37
C ASP A 891 35.14 37.19 13.69
N LEU A 892 34.33 36.70 14.64
CA LEU A 892 33.16 37.41 15.16
C LEU A 892 33.52 38.48 16.20
N ALA A 893 34.54 38.25 17.05
CA ALA A 893 34.87 39.15 18.16
C ALA A 893 35.19 40.60 17.74
N ALA A 894 35.75 40.80 16.54
CA ALA A 894 36.06 42.13 16.00
C ALA A 894 34.81 43.02 15.83
N PHE A 895 33.64 42.41 15.57
CA PHE A 895 32.37 43.13 15.34
C PHE A 895 31.53 43.28 16.60
N LEU A 896 31.88 42.59 17.70
CA LEU A 896 31.13 42.65 18.95
C LEU A 896 31.58 43.80 19.87
N GLY A 897 32.84 44.23 19.80
CA GLY A 897 33.36 45.35 20.60
C GLY A 897 32.95 45.27 22.09
N ASP A 898 32.50 46.40 22.64
CA ASP A 898 32.03 46.49 24.03
C ASP A 898 30.74 45.66 24.29
N LYS A 899 29.92 45.41 23.26
CA LYS A 899 28.72 44.56 23.38
C LYS A 899 29.06 43.12 23.73
N LYS A 900 30.28 42.64 23.47
CA LYS A 900 30.73 41.31 23.93
C LYS A 900 30.60 41.14 25.44
N ALA A 901 30.91 42.18 26.23
CA ALA A 901 30.75 42.13 27.68
C ALA A 901 29.27 42.09 28.09
N GLU A 902 28.42 42.88 27.45
CA GLU A 902 26.96 42.86 27.66
C GLU A 902 26.35 41.48 27.33
N LEU A 903 26.82 40.81 26.27
CA LEU A 903 26.36 39.49 25.84
C LEU A 903 26.80 38.35 26.76
N MET A 904 27.93 38.50 27.47
CA MET A 904 28.41 37.52 28.45
C MET A 904 27.69 37.62 29.80
N LEU A 905 27.16 38.80 30.14
CA LEU A 905 26.44 39.08 31.38
C LEU A 905 24.95 38.77 31.20
N ALA A 906 24.41 37.79 31.94
CA ALA A 906 22.97 37.50 31.94
C ALA A 906 22.21 38.51 32.85
N PRO A 907 21.56 39.56 32.32
CA PRO A 907 20.95 40.62 33.12
C PRO A 907 19.53 40.15 33.48
N GLY A 908 19.42 39.29 34.49
CA GLY A 908 18.14 38.69 34.89
C GLY A 908 18.18 37.86 36.18
N ALA A 909 19.35 37.35 36.60
CA ALA A 909 19.46 36.56 37.82
C ALA A 909 19.39 37.36 39.14
N ALA A 910 19.30 38.70 39.07
CA ALA A 910 19.47 39.59 40.22
C ALA A 910 18.16 40.09 40.89
N SER A 911 16.98 39.73 40.38
CA SER A 911 15.69 40.23 40.89
C SER A 911 14.75 39.12 41.37
N ALA A 912 15.18 38.41 42.41
CA ALA A 912 14.33 37.55 43.24
C ALA A 912 14.66 37.70 44.74
N ALA A 913 14.94 38.94 45.16
CA ALA A 913 15.13 39.29 46.57
C ALA A 913 13.85 39.92 47.14
N VAL A 914 13.30 39.29 48.18
CA VAL A 914 12.14 39.79 48.94
C VAL A 914 12.56 40.93 49.87
N PRO A 915 11.82 42.05 49.88
CA PRO A 915 11.27 42.58 51.14
C PRO A 915 9.75 42.88 50.99
N ALA A 916 8.88 42.39 51.87
CA ALA A 916 8.64 42.84 53.25
C ALA A 916 7.73 44.09 53.38
N THR A 917 6.42 43.81 53.56
CA THR A 917 5.42 44.54 54.37
C THR A 917 5.62 46.02 54.76
N ALA A 918 4.73 46.89 54.28
CA ALA A 918 4.20 48.06 55.00
C ALA A 918 2.75 48.35 54.56
N ALA A 919 1.94 48.97 55.42
CA ALA A 919 0.47 48.99 55.33
C ALA A 919 -0.10 50.42 55.00
N PRO A 920 -1.41 50.76 55.13
CA PRO A 920 -2.14 51.38 54.01
C PRO A 920 -2.65 52.83 54.27
N SER A 921 -3.07 53.51 53.20
CA SER A 921 -3.90 54.73 53.26
C SER A 921 -4.81 54.86 52.03
N GLY A 922 -6.06 55.30 52.23
CA GLY A 922 -7.16 55.29 51.25
C GLY A 922 -6.98 56.14 49.98
N GLY A 923 -7.99 56.24 49.10
CA GLY A 923 -9.39 55.77 49.16
C GLY A 923 -10.25 56.45 48.07
N ALA A 924 -11.51 56.04 47.93
CA ALA A 924 -12.53 56.55 46.98
C ALA A 924 -12.26 56.26 45.46
N ALA A 925 -13.26 55.94 44.61
CA ALA A 925 -14.67 55.57 44.85
C ALA A 925 -15.29 54.87 43.61
N ASN A 926 -16.37 54.11 43.83
CA ASN A 926 -17.54 53.82 42.95
C ASN A 926 -17.35 53.37 41.48
N ALA A 927 -18.19 52.50 40.91
CA ALA A 927 -19.28 51.65 41.42
C ALA A 927 -19.72 50.65 40.33
N GLY A 928 -20.43 49.56 40.66
CA GLY A 928 -21.17 48.79 39.65
C GLY A 928 -21.43 47.29 39.88
N HIS A 929 -22.17 46.92 40.93
CA HIS A 929 -23.04 45.72 41.08
C HIS A 929 -22.49 44.31 40.72
N ARG A 930 -22.45 43.36 41.68
CA ARG A 930 -23.55 42.40 42.05
C ARG A 930 -24.00 41.52 40.86
N ALA A 931 -24.19 40.19 40.97
CA ALA A 931 -23.94 39.19 42.02
C ALA A 931 -24.13 37.77 41.39
N ASP A 932 -23.90 36.61 42.01
CA ASP A 932 -23.43 36.24 43.36
C ASP A 932 -22.76 34.84 43.32
N ALA A 933 -22.36 34.27 44.46
CA ALA A 933 -21.89 32.88 44.64
C ALA A 933 -23.02 31.97 45.23
N PRO A 934 -22.81 30.65 45.49
CA PRO A 934 -21.98 30.24 46.63
C PRO A 934 -21.10 28.98 46.43
N ALA A 935 -19.84 29.08 46.88
CA ALA A 935 -19.14 27.98 47.58
C ALA A 935 -19.65 27.96 49.06
N PRO A 936 -19.37 26.98 49.97
CA PRO A 936 -18.09 26.26 50.08
C PRO A 936 -18.12 24.82 50.65
N ALA A 937 -16.95 24.19 50.75
CA ALA A 937 -16.49 23.55 51.99
C ALA A 937 -14.97 23.28 51.92
N ALA A 938 -14.23 23.61 52.97
CA ALA A 938 -12.81 23.31 53.11
C ALA A 938 -12.57 22.43 54.34
N ASN A 939 -11.65 21.48 54.21
CA ASN A 939 -10.83 20.86 55.28
C ASN A 939 -9.82 19.95 54.55
N GLY A 940 -8.51 19.93 54.83
CA GLY A 940 -7.77 20.58 55.90
C GLY A 940 -7.25 19.57 56.92
N ASN A 941 -6.10 18.94 56.66
CA ASN A 941 -5.20 18.56 57.76
C ASN A 941 -3.73 18.39 57.35
N ARG A 942 -2.85 18.46 58.35
CA ARG A 942 -1.38 18.38 58.26
C ARG A 942 -0.88 17.01 58.68
N ASN A 943 0.26 16.60 58.13
CA ASN A 943 1.44 15.97 58.78
C ASN A 943 2.28 15.28 57.68
N ALA A 944 3.60 15.13 57.68
CA ALA A 944 4.76 15.62 58.45
C ALA A 944 5.83 14.50 58.40
N ALA A 945 6.80 14.66 57.49
CA ALA A 945 8.21 14.28 57.64
C ALA A 945 8.70 12.80 57.51
N ARG A 946 9.95 12.74 56.98
CA ARG A 946 10.98 11.67 56.99
C ARG A 946 10.90 10.55 55.95
N GLY A 947 12.03 10.31 55.27
CA GLY A 947 12.22 9.12 54.41
C GLY A 947 13.17 9.28 53.22
N GLY A 948 14.30 9.96 53.36
CA GLY A 948 15.25 10.10 52.24
C GLY A 948 16.15 8.86 52.08
N VAL A 949 16.05 8.16 50.93
CA VAL A 949 17.10 7.23 50.44
C VAL A 949 17.24 7.41 48.93
N ARG A 950 18.38 7.94 48.47
CA ARG A 950 18.77 7.88 47.06
C ARG A 950 19.19 6.44 46.73
N ARG A 951 18.53 5.77 45.77
CA ARG A 951 19.11 4.61 45.08
C ARG A 951 19.75 5.08 43.78
N ALA A 952 21.02 4.73 43.57
CA ALA A 952 21.75 5.02 42.35
C ALA A 952 21.35 4.06 41.22
N ALA A 953 21.31 4.54 39.99
CA ALA A 953 21.17 3.70 38.80
C ALA A 953 22.44 2.87 38.56
N PRO A 954 22.34 1.62 38.09
CA PRO A 954 23.49 0.77 37.82
C PRO A 954 24.25 1.18 36.55
N ASN A 955 25.58 1.11 36.61
CA ASN A 955 26.49 1.46 35.52
C ASN A 955 26.64 0.28 34.53
N PRO A 956 26.28 0.43 33.23
CA PRO A 956 26.20 -0.69 32.28
C PRO A 956 27.55 -1.27 31.85
N MET A 957 28.69 -0.62 32.12
CA MET A 957 30.01 -1.14 31.70
C MET A 957 30.49 -2.40 32.44
N ARG A 958 29.88 -2.77 33.58
CA ARG A 958 30.39 -3.89 34.41
C ARG A 958 29.98 -5.30 33.95
N TRP A 959 29.10 -5.42 32.97
CA TRP A 959 28.69 -6.71 32.42
C TRP A 959 29.62 -7.20 31.30
N LEU A 960 30.08 -6.29 30.42
CA LEU A 960 30.89 -6.61 29.25
C LEU A 960 32.30 -7.14 29.60
N MET A 961 32.91 -6.67 30.69
CA MET A 961 34.27 -7.08 31.10
C MET A 961 34.34 -8.48 31.75
N ARG A 962 33.21 -9.18 31.98
CA ARG A 962 33.23 -10.56 32.52
C ARG A 962 33.08 -11.66 31.47
N GLN A 963 32.88 -11.31 30.20
CA GLN A 963 32.73 -12.27 29.09
C GLN A 963 34.00 -12.43 28.23
N LEU A 964 35.07 -11.66 28.47
CA LEU A 964 36.28 -11.66 27.63
C LEU A 964 37.59 -12.08 28.34
N GLY A 965 37.53 -12.58 29.59
CA GLY A 965 38.62 -13.35 30.19
C GLY A 965 39.97 -12.63 30.36
N MET A 966 39.96 -11.35 30.77
CA MET A 966 41.13 -10.59 31.23
C MET A 966 40.88 -9.97 32.60
#